data_AF-A0A1S2QWK4-F1
#
_entry.id   AF-A0A1S2QWK4-F1
#
_cell.length_a   1.000
_cell.length_b   1.000
_cell.length_c   1.000
_cell.angle_alpha   90.00
_cell.angle_beta   90.00
_cell.angle_gamma   90.00
#
_symmetry.space_group_name_H-M   'P 1'
#
loop_
_entity.id
_entity.type
_entity.pdbx_description
1 polymer ?
#
loop_
_entity_poly.entity_id
_entity_poly.type
_entity_poly.pdbx_seq_one_letter_code
_entity_poly.pdbx_strand_id
1 'polypeptide(L)'
;MLKKFRKKKRLLAGLTLGAFLLSSAGVYAAQDGAFGSNLVGEQADGSVQTPVNQLITPAGKQIEFGGNPISVAIHPNGKTAVTIVGRNNYGGKGINVVDLATGKMNVTDFSIGLSTMWGLAYSKDGSQLYATGSTGGTGKVVVMSIDENGNPSIKKTYNLPKPAIGGNINPLDLTVGPQGQLLVALNRDNSLGVLDPQTGTLTAKIPVENAPTSVLVDGNTAYVTNQGGRIAKAGDTTVDSSGTQVVVDPKTGATTTGTVSVIDLTTNKVTKTIEVGVQPERMTQSGQYIFVTNTNSDTVSVIDSKTNNVVQTIDIKPYPNAHKGSAPNAVKVVDNKLMVSLGRDNAIAVYDWKGPDKTPELQGLLPTAWFPVDLAVDHENKKLMVANADGIGSRGPARDLTIQGITVTGHSSYAQMGSLSLIPFPTKQDLIKGTKQVYANNNWFGLKDLNAKPRNNKKPVAMPERVGEPSTIKHVFYIIKENRTYDQVLGDLGKGNGEPALTQFPRTVTPNFHKLAETYPLLDNFYVSGIQSASGHQWVMQGTNTDYEDKETDTANVRSYPGGAGDPMAYAPTGHLWDQALKHGVSVENFGEDTISFAGSAPFGTWTDWYNDSLILSGQKQGDLHVPIGNYQATYDIPSLGPITDKTFPTFDMNIPDQYRFEIFKKQFEKHVKNNDLPALNTLWITNDHTAGNATGSPTPQAMVADNDLAVGKIVDLISHSKYWKDSVIFITEDDAQNGLDHVDGHREPAYVISPWVKRGITDSHYWTVINMVRSIEQILGLPAMNQNDASAEPMNEIFTNKPDFRPYNFEANQIPLDTLNGSPNSNTAALANTDKVTPQAKELSKQWTEWSNKNKKKLTGRHASPDDVNTNMLNHSVWYATEGFDKPYPGDKKVHTPDEVAEQPESFAPSPANND
;
A
#
# COMPACT_ATOMS: atom_id res chain seq x y z
N MET A 1 49.40 -1.13 20.18
CA MET A 1 49.49 -1.19 18.69
C MET A 1 48.30 -1.89 18.00
N LEU A 2 47.57 -2.84 18.63
CA LEU A 2 46.46 -3.56 17.98
C LEU A 2 45.21 -2.70 17.61
N LYS A 3 44.92 -1.60 18.34
CA LYS A 3 43.80 -0.68 17.99
C LYS A 3 44.05 0.10 16.69
N LYS A 4 45.31 0.39 16.32
CA LYS A 4 45.66 1.07 15.05
C LYS A 4 45.56 0.14 13.84
N PHE A 5 45.80 -1.17 14.02
CA PHE A 5 45.66 -2.16 12.94
C PHE A 5 44.18 -2.49 12.62
N ARG A 6 43.29 -2.52 13.63
CA ARG A 6 41.84 -2.66 13.41
C ARG A 6 41.22 -1.48 12.65
N LYS A 7 41.66 -0.24 12.93
CA LYS A 7 41.24 0.94 12.15
C LYS A 7 41.71 0.87 10.69
N LYS A 8 42.93 0.40 10.42
CA LYS A 8 43.45 0.25 9.05
C LYS A 8 42.74 -0.84 8.23
N LYS A 9 42.33 -1.97 8.82
CA LYS A 9 41.54 -2.99 8.11
C LYS A 9 40.13 -2.52 7.77
N ARG A 10 39.45 -1.80 8.67
CA ARG A 10 38.15 -1.15 8.37
C ARG A 10 38.29 -0.06 7.30
N LEU A 11 39.37 0.71 7.32
CA LEU A 11 39.66 1.70 6.28
C LEU A 11 39.94 1.03 4.92
N LEU A 12 40.72 -0.06 4.87
CA LEU A 12 41.03 -0.76 3.62
C LEU A 12 39.83 -1.54 3.05
N ALA A 13 39.01 -2.19 3.89
CA ALA A 13 37.79 -2.87 3.44
C ALA A 13 36.74 -1.86 2.95
N GLY A 14 36.61 -0.72 3.64
CA GLY A 14 35.80 0.42 3.20
C GLY A 14 36.32 1.10 1.94
N LEU A 15 37.65 1.10 1.70
CA LEU A 15 38.26 1.59 0.47
C LEU A 15 38.10 0.62 -0.70
N THR A 16 38.07 -0.70 -0.49
CA THR A 16 37.82 -1.67 -1.57
C THR A 16 36.36 -1.71 -2.01
N LEU A 17 35.39 -1.52 -1.10
CA LEU A 17 33.99 -1.29 -1.49
C LEU A 17 33.81 0.13 -2.06
N GLY A 18 34.39 1.14 -1.41
CA GLY A 18 34.32 2.55 -1.83
C GLY A 18 34.93 2.83 -3.20
N ALA A 19 36.03 2.16 -3.56
CA ALA A 19 36.66 2.29 -4.88
C ALA A 19 35.85 1.59 -5.99
N PHE A 20 35.14 0.49 -5.68
CA PHE A 20 34.21 -0.14 -6.61
C PHE A 20 32.91 0.67 -6.79
N LEU A 21 32.49 1.44 -5.77
CA LEU A 21 31.32 2.33 -5.80
C LEU A 21 31.55 3.61 -6.63
N LEU A 22 32.80 4.03 -6.85
CA LEU A 22 33.14 5.23 -7.62
C LEU A 22 33.26 4.96 -9.13
N SER A 23 33.59 3.73 -9.54
CA SER A 23 33.67 3.38 -10.96
C SER A 23 32.31 3.14 -11.64
N SER A 24 31.25 2.89 -10.88
CA SER A 24 29.89 2.73 -11.42
C SER A 24 29.13 4.04 -11.62
N ALA A 25 29.56 5.13 -10.97
CA ALA A 25 28.93 6.45 -11.12
C ALA A 25 29.39 7.20 -12.39
N GLY A 26 30.51 6.78 -13.01
CA GLY A 26 31.16 7.52 -14.09
C GLY A 26 30.66 7.23 -15.50
N VAL A 27 29.70 6.32 -15.70
CA VAL A 27 29.23 5.92 -17.06
C VAL A 27 27.74 6.20 -17.30
N TYR A 28 26.99 6.66 -16.29
CA TYR A 28 25.58 7.08 -16.43
C TYR A 28 25.37 8.60 -16.28
N ALA A 29 26.45 9.38 -16.34
CA ALA A 29 26.32 10.83 -16.36
C ALA A 29 26.00 11.29 -17.79
N ALA A 30 24.74 11.70 -17.98
CA ALA A 30 24.10 12.29 -19.17
C ALA A 30 23.33 11.32 -20.08
N GLN A 31 22.18 10.83 -19.61
CA GLN A 31 20.97 10.57 -20.42
C GLN A 31 19.85 10.07 -19.49
N ASP A 32 18.81 10.89 -19.31
CA ASP A 32 17.56 10.67 -18.55
C ASP A 32 17.70 10.18 -17.08
N GLY A 33 16.68 10.40 -16.24
CA GLY A 33 16.66 9.91 -14.86
C GLY A 33 16.80 8.38 -14.78
N ALA A 34 17.02 7.81 -13.59
CA ALA A 34 17.26 6.36 -13.45
C ALA A 34 16.17 5.46 -14.07
N PHE A 35 14.94 5.98 -14.17
CA PHE A 35 13.79 5.30 -14.80
C PHE A 35 13.31 6.00 -16.09
N GLY A 36 13.83 7.19 -16.40
CA GLY A 36 13.51 7.95 -17.62
C GLY A 36 12.02 8.08 -17.90
N SER A 37 11.60 7.62 -19.08
CA SER A 37 10.20 7.56 -19.52
C SER A 37 9.68 6.13 -19.60
N ASN A 38 10.23 5.22 -18.79
CA ASN A 38 9.74 3.84 -18.73
C ASN A 38 8.26 3.83 -18.32
N LEU A 39 7.48 2.93 -18.92
CA LEU A 39 6.15 2.62 -18.44
C LEU A 39 6.24 1.52 -17.38
N VAL A 40 5.31 1.47 -16.42
CA VAL A 40 5.21 0.35 -15.49
C VAL A 40 5.02 -0.98 -16.26
N GLY A 41 5.65 -2.05 -15.78
CA GLY A 41 5.63 -3.37 -16.41
C GLY A 41 6.98 -3.80 -17.01
N GLU A 42 6.94 -4.83 -17.86
CA GLU A 42 8.14 -5.41 -18.48
C GLU A 42 8.81 -4.43 -19.46
N GLN A 43 10.13 -4.32 -19.33
CA GLN A 43 11.00 -3.48 -20.15
C GLN A 43 11.71 -4.32 -21.22
N ALA A 44 12.21 -3.67 -22.27
CA ALA A 44 12.86 -4.34 -23.41
C ALA A 44 14.12 -5.16 -23.03
N ASP A 45 14.75 -4.88 -21.89
CA ASP A 45 15.91 -5.61 -21.38
C ASP A 45 15.56 -6.78 -20.44
N GLY A 46 14.26 -7.03 -20.21
CA GLY A 46 13.75 -8.07 -19.32
C GLY A 46 13.70 -7.67 -17.85
N SER A 47 14.03 -6.42 -17.50
CA SER A 47 13.67 -5.86 -16.20
C SER A 47 12.17 -5.52 -16.15
N VAL A 48 11.61 -5.33 -14.96
CA VAL A 48 10.24 -4.84 -14.79
C VAL A 48 10.27 -3.57 -13.95
N GLN A 49 9.63 -2.52 -14.44
CA GLN A 49 9.40 -1.26 -13.73
C GLN A 49 8.17 -1.43 -12.83
N THR A 50 8.35 -1.24 -11.52
CA THR A 50 7.23 -1.23 -10.56
C THR A 50 6.62 0.18 -10.48
N PRO A 51 5.41 0.35 -9.94
CA PRO A 51 4.82 1.67 -9.63
C PRO A 51 5.40 2.33 -8.36
N VAL A 52 6.51 1.83 -7.79
CA VAL A 52 7.07 2.31 -6.51
C VAL A 52 8.54 2.73 -6.60
N ASN A 53 8.95 3.36 -7.70
CA ASN A 53 10.33 3.82 -7.96
C ASN A 53 11.40 2.72 -7.91
N GLN A 54 11.10 1.54 -8.43
CA GLN A 54 12.03 0.41 -8.45
C GLN A 54 11.97 -0.36 -9.77
N LEU A 55 13.13 -0.91 -10.17
CA LEU A 55 13.20 -1.99 -11.14
C LEU A 55 13.35 -3.32 -10.40
N ILE A 56 12.79 -4.40 -10.95
CA ILE A 56 13.07 -5.77 -10.50
C ILE A 56 13.77 -6.57 -11.60
N THR A 57 14.76 -7.37 -11.19
CA THR A 57 15.56 -8.24 -12.07
C THR A 57 15.87 -9.54 -11.31
N PRO A 58 14.85 -10.36 -11.05
CA PRO A 58 14.94 -11.42 -10.06
C PRO A 58 15.98 -12.48 -10.44
N ALA A 59 16.80 -12.91 -9.48
CA ALA A 59 17.74 -14.02 -9.69
C ALA A 59 17.01 -15.37 -9.70
N GLY A 60 17.62 -16.36 -10.36
CA GLY A 60 17.08 -17.71 -10.41
C GLY A 60 15.85 -17.83 -11.32
N LYS A 61 15.16 -18.97 -11.22
CA LYS A 61 13.95 -19.23 -12.01
C LYS A 61 12.74 -18.67 -11.27
N GLN A 62 11.91 -17.88 -11.95
CA GLN A 62 10.62 -17.46 -11.41
C GLN A 62 9.53 -18.46 -11.82
N ILE A 63 8.65 -18.78 -10.88
CA ILE A 63 7.41 -19.51 -11.13
C ILE A 63 6.29 -18.55 -10.78
N GLU A 64 5.58 -18.09 -11.80
CA GLU A 64 4.58 -17.04 -11.72
C GLU A 64 3.17 -17.64 -11.66
N PHE A 65 2.29 -16.98 -10.93
CA PHE A 65 0.88 -17.35 -10.82
C PHE A 65 0.07 -16.12 -10.37
N GLY A 66 -1.25 -16.17 -10.55
CA GLY A 66 -2.14 -15.14 -10.01
C GLY A 66 -2.20 -15.21 -8.48
N GLY A 67 -2.35 -14.07 -7.83
CA GLY A 67 -2.37 -13.96 -6.37
C GLY A 67 -1.01 -13.68 -5.77
N ASN A 68 -1.04 -13.32 -4.50
CA ASN A 68 0.08 -12.83 -3.71
C ASN A 68 0.54 -13.89 -2.70
N PRO A 69 1.63 -14.64 -2.95
CA PRO A 69 2.05 -15.70 -2.04
C PRO A 69 2.57 -15.12 -0.72
N ILE A 70 1.99 -15.55 0.41
CA ILE A 70 2.33 -15.04 1.76
C ILE A 70 3.18 -16.03 2.58
N SER A 71 3.16 -17.32 2.22
CA SER A 71 3.99 -18.33 2.87
C SER A 71 4.42 -19.43 1.91
N VAL A 72 5.56 -20.05 2.19
CA VAL A 72 6.09 -21.20 1.46
C VAL A 72 6.61 -22.27 2.43
N ALA A 73 6.24 -23.54 2.18
CA ALA A 73 6.70 -24.69 2.96
C ALA A 73 7.20 -25.80 2.03
N ILE A 74 8.34 -26.41 2.39
CA ILE A 74 8.87 -27.59 1.68
C ILE A 74 8.30 -28.86 2.32
N HIS A 75 7.83 -29.77 1.48
CA HIS A 75 7.35 -31.07 1.94
C HIS A 75 8.53 -31.86 2.59
N PRO A 76 8.33 -32.56 3.72
CA PRO A 76 9.42 -33.24 4.44
C PRO A 76 10.26 -34.25 3.63
N ASN A 77 9.73 -34.77 2.53
CA ASN A 77 10.47 -35.66 1.61
C ASN A 77 11.40 -34.93 0.62
N GLY A 78 11.46 -33.60 0.63
CA GLY A 78 12.36 -32.80 -0.22
C GLY A 78 11.97 -32.67 -1.70
N LYS A 79 10.85 -33.26 -2.14
CA LYS A 79 10.49 -33.31 -3.57
C LYS A 79 9.63 -32.14 -4.05
N THR A 80 8.76 -31.64 -3.19
CA THR A 80 7.82 -30.57 -3.53
C THR A 80 7.83 -29.45 -2.50
N ALA A 81 7.35 -28.29 -2.91
CA ALA A 81 7.00 -27.20 -2.01
C ALA A 81 5.58 -26.71 -2.29
N VAL A 82 4.95 -26.16 -1.27
CA VAL A 82 3.63 -25.53 -1.37
C VAL A 82 3.74 -24.07 -0.99
N THR A 83 3.00 -23.22 -1.70
CA THR A 83 2.78 -21.83 -1.32
C THR A 83 1.29 -21.54 -1.27
N ILE A 84 0.92 -20.57 -0.45
CA ILE A 84 -0.46 -20.12 -0.26
C ILE A 84 -0.57 -18.65 -0.68
N VAL A 85 -1.57 -18.33 -1.48
CA VAL A 85 -1.89 -16.93 -1.82
C VAL A 85 -2.65 -16.27 -0.68
N GLY A 86 -2.47 -14.96 -0.47
CA GLY A 86 -3.06 -14.21 0.64
C GLY A 86 -4.57 -14.02 0.51
N ARG A 87 -5.06 -13.79 -0.72
CA ARG A 87 -6.46 -13.51 -1.00
C ARG A 87 -6.97 -14.29 -2.21
N ASN A 88 -8.15 -14.90 -2.09
CA ASN A 88 -8.68 -15.85 -3.08
C ASN A 88 -9.26 -15.23 -4.37
N ASN A 89 -9.20 -13.91 -4.47
CA ASN A 89 -9.77 -13.15 -5.59
C ASN A 89 -8.80 -12.08 -6.13
N TYR A 90 -7.53 -12.13 -5.73
CA TYR A 90 -6.39 -11.40 -6.31
C TYR A 90 -5.68 -12.23 -7.41
N GLY A 91 -6.41 -13.10 -8.11
CA GLY A 91 -5.87 -13.93 -9.19
C GLY A 91 -5.53 -15.36 -8.81
N GLY A 92 -5.43 -15.68 -7.53
CA GLY A 92 -5.21 -17.04 -7.04
C GLY A 92 -6.33 -17.50 -6.13
N LYS A 93 -6.52 -18.82 -5.94
CA LYS A 93 -7.67 -19.38 -5.16
C LYS A 93 -7.31 -20.18 -3.92
N GLY A 94 -6.03 -20.36 -3.62
CA GLY A 94 -5.60 -21.12 -2.47
C GLY A 94 -4.12 -21.47 -2.50
N ILE A 95 -3.81 -22.74 -2.79
CA ILE A 95 -2.44 -23.24 -2.74
C ILE A 95 -1.93 -23.69 -4.11
N ASN A 96 -0.64 -23.43 -4.32
CA ASN A 96 0.13 -23.88 -5.49
C ASN A 96 1.21 -24.85 -5.00
N VAL A 97 1.38 -25.99 -5.69
CA VAL A 97 2.40 -27.00 -5.38
C VAL A 97 3.41 -27.06 -6.51
N VAL A 98 4.69 -26.89 -6.16
CA VAL A 98 5.82 -26.89 -7.08
C VAL A 98 6.67 -28.14 -6.89
N ASP A 99 7.02 -28.80 -8.00
CA ASP A 99 8.06 -29.82 -8.05
C ASP A 99 9.46 -29.16 -8.03
N LEU A 100 10.30 -29.53 -7.07
CA LEU A 100 11.58 -28.86 -6.82
C LEU A 100 12.68 -29.24 -7.82
N ALA A 101 12.58 -30.43 -8.41
CA ALA A 101 13.53 -30.91 -9.39
C ALA A 101 13.37 -30.16 -10.73
N THR A 102 12.12 -30.01 -11.18
CA THR A 102 11.76 -29.40 -12.48
C THR A 102 11.44 -27.91 -12.38
N GLY A 103 11.05 -27.43 -11.19
CA GLY A 103 10.53 -26.09 -10.96
C GLY A 103 9.23 -25.85 -11.72
N LYS A 104 8.34 -26.84 -11.82
CA LYS A 104 7.01 -26.72 -12.44
C LYS A 104 5.93 -26.85 -11.38
N MET A 105 4.78 -26.21 -11.60
CA MET A 105 3.61 -26.41 -10.75
C MET A 105 2.94 -27.75 -11.08
N ASN A 106 2.80 -28.62 -10.08
CA ASN A 106 2.03 -29.86 -10.15
C ASN A 106 0.55 -29.61 -9.86
N VAL A 107 0.27 -28.65 -8.98
CA VAL A 107 -1.06 -28.22 -8.60
C VAL A 107 -1.09 -26.71 -8.64
N THR A 108 -2.12 -26.16 -9.26
CA THR A 108 -2.29 -24.72 -9.41
C THR A 108 -3.66 -24.32 -8.91
N ASP A 109 -3.72 -23.25 -8.11
CA ASP A 109 -4.92 -22.64 -7.56
C ASP A 109 -5.90 -23.62 -6.90
N PHE A 110 -5.35 -24.57 -6.14
CA PHE A 110 -6.19 -25.50 -5.39
C PHE A 110 -6.95 -24.74 -4.30
N SER A 111 -8.25 -24.58 -4.50
CA SER A 111 -9.08 -23.85 -3.56
C SER A 111 -9.23 -24.61 -2.25
N ILE A 112 -8.97 -23.92 -1.15
CA ILE A 112 -9.13 -24.44 0.21
C ILE A 112 -10.39 -23.91 0.92
N GLY A 113 -11.28 -23.24 0.18
CA GLY A 113 -12.54 -22.72 0.72
C GLY A 113 -12.38 -21.55 1.70
N LEU A 114 -11.27 -20.81 1.60
CA LEU A 114 -10.99 -19.59 2.35
C LEU A 114 -10.99 -18.38 1.40
N SER A 115 -11.28 -17.19 1.92
CA SER A 115 -11.19 -15.93 1.18
C SER A 115 -9.91 -15.16 1.46
N THR A 116 -9.40 -15.28 2.69
CA THR A 116 -8.11 -14.73 3.13
C THR A 116 -7.31 -15.83 3.79
N MET A 117 -6.00 -15.83 3.64
CA MET A 117 -5.14 -16.97 3.92
C MET A 117 -3.76 -16.51 4.36
N TRP A 118 -3.09 -17.28 5.22
CA TRP A 118 -1.81 -16.85 5.80
C TRP A 118 -0.80 -17.98 6.00
N GLY A 119 -1.08 -18.89 6.95
CA GLY A 119 -0.10 -19.87 7.43
C GLY A 119 -0.17 -21.21 6.69
N LEU A 120 0.99 -21.89 6.62
CA LEU A 120 1.15 -23.24 6.10
C LEU A 120 2.05 -24.08 7.01
N ALA A 121 1.65 -25.32 7.29
CA ALA A 121 2.51 -26.28 7.99
C ALA A 121 2.26 -27.72 7.55
N TYR A 122 3.32 -28.49 7.34
CA TYR A 122 3.22 -29.94 7.17
C TYR A 122 3.22 -30.67 8.52
N SER A 123 2.53 -31.82 8.57
CA SER A 123 2.79 -32.82 9.62
C SER A 123 4.24 -33.31 9.52
N LYS A 124 4.77 -33.81 10.65
CA LYS A 124 6.17 -34.26 10.74
C LYS A 124 6.53 -35.36 9.72
N ASP A 125 5.57 -36.21 9.36
CA ASP A 125 5.70 -37.28 8.37
C ASP A 125 5.37 -36.83 6.93
N GLY A 126 4.89 -35.60 6.75
CA GLY A 126 4.46 -35.05 5.45
C GLY A 126 3.08 -35.51 4.98
N SER A 127 2.40 -36.42 5.70
CA SER A 127 1.12 -36.99 5.25
C SER A 127 -0.05 -36.00 5.28
N GLN A 128 0.08 -34.90 6.02
CA GLN A 128 -0.91 -33.83 6.13
C GLN A 128 -0.30 -32.45 5.90
N LEU A 129 -1.12 -31.58 5.34
CA LEU A 129 -0.86 -30.14 5.21
C LEU A 129 -1.96 -29.38 5.94
N TYR A 130 -1.56 -28.37 6.69
CA TYR A 130 -2.44 -27.49 7.44
C TYR A 130 -2.34 -26.07 6.91
N ALA A 131 -3.47 -25.39 6.84
CA ALA A 131 -3.52 -23.98 6.45
C ALA A 131 -4.45 -23.18 7.37
N THR A 132 -4.15 -21.90 7.55
CA THR A 132 -4.97 -20.94 8.30
C THR A 132 -5.46 -19.82 7.39
N GLY A 133 -6.57 -19.22 7.80
CA GLY A 133 -7.11 -18.03 7.16
C GLY A 133 -8.55 -17.81 7.58
N SER A 134 -9.31 -17.07 6.78
CA SER A 134 -10.69 -16.73 7.09
C SER A 134 -11.62 -16.78 5.88
N THR A 135 -12.91 -16.98 6.14
CA THR A 135 -13.96 -16.58 5.20
C THR A 135 -15.26 -16.25 5.91
N GLY A 136 -16.04 -15.32 5.34
CA GLY A 136 -17.27 -14.82 5.96
C GLY A 136 -17.05 -14.22 7.36
N GLY A 137 -15.91 -13.55 7.57
CA GLY A 137 -15.53 -12.96 8.87
C GLY A 137 -15.22 -13.98 9.97
N THR A 138 -15.01 -15.25 9.63
CA THR A 138 -14.71 -16.33 10.58
C THR A 138 -13.35 -16.94 10.26
N GLY A 139 -12.44 -16.91 11.23
CA GLY A 139 -11.15 -17.59 11.16
C GLY A 139 -11.31 -19.11 11.15
N LYS A 140 -10.44 -19.80 10.42
CA LYS A 140 -10.51 -21.23 10.14
C LYS A 140 -9.14 -21.88 10.11
N VAL A 141 -9.14 -23.20 10.35
CA VAL A 141 -8.01 -24.10 10.08
C VAL A 141 -8.47 -25.16 9.09
N VAL A 142 -7.73 -25.35 8.01
CA VAL A 142 -7.97 -26.37 6.99
C VAL A 142 -6.97 -27.50 7.17
N VAL A 143 -7.46 -28.74 7.22
CA VAL A 143 -6.67 -29.97 7.30
C VAL A 143 -6.78 -30.71 5.97
N MET A 144 -5.64 -30.96 5.34
CA MET A 144 -5.52 -31.66 4.06
C MET A 144 -4.66 -32.90 4.22
N SER A 145 -4.98 -33.98 3.50
CA SER A 145 -4.03 -35.07 3.26
C SER A 145 -3.17 -34.77 2.06
N ILE A 146 -1.97 -35.34 2.03
CA ILE A 146 -1.01 -35.20 0.93
C ILE A 146 -0.71 -36.59 0.37
N ASP A 147 -0.84 -36.75 -0.95
CA ASP A 147 -0.45 -37.98 -1.63
C ASP A 147 1.08 -38.06 -1.88
N GLU A 148 1.55 -39.16 -2.45
CA GLU A 148 2.97 -39.38 -2.73
C GLU A 148 3.60 -38.39 -3.73
N ASN A 149 2.77 -37.73 -4.53
CA ASN A 149 3.17 -36.72 -5.52
C ASN A 149 3.09 -35.29 -4.96
N GLY A 150 2.68 -35.14 -3.68
CA GLY A 150 2.53 -33.85 -3.03
C GLY A 150 1.16 -33.19 -3.26
N ASN A 151 0.19 -33.89 -3.85
CA ASN A 151 -1.11 -33.30 -4.15
C ASN A 151 -1.99 -33.24 -2.89
N PRO A 152 -2.62 -32.08 -2.59
CA PRO A 152 -3.48 -31.91 -1.44
C PRO A 152 -4.90 -32.42 -1.68
N SER A 153 -5.56 -32.87 -0.62
CA SER A 153 -7.00 -33.14 -0.60
C SER A 153 -7.59 -32.73 0.75
N ILE A 154 -8.60 -31.85 0.73
CA ILE A 154 -9.26 -31.36 1.95
C ILE A 154 -9.92 -32.54 2.66
N LYS A 155 -9.60 -32.69 3.96
CA LYS A 155 -10.26 -33.65 4.84
C LYS A 155 -11.29 -32.96 5.72
N LYS A 156 -10.90 -31.85 6.34
CA LYS A 156 -11.73 -31.12 7.30
C LYS A 156 -11.39 -29.63 7.27
N THR A 157 -12.40 -28.82 7.57
CA THR A 157 -12.24 -27.39 7.84
C THR A 157 -12.91 -27.08 9.17
N TYR A 158 -12.17 -26.44 10.06
CA TYR A 158 -12.65 -26.11 11.40
C TYR A 158 -12.84 -24.61 11.53
N ASN A 159 -13.98 -24.21 12.09
CA ASN A 159 -14.23 -22.83 12.48
C ASN A 159 -13.54 -22.55 13.81
N LEU A 160 -12.80 -21.46 13.88
CA LEU A 160 -12.27 -20.93 15.12
C LEU A 160 -13.32 -20.04 15.79
N PRO A 161 -13.29 -19.92 17.14
CA PRO A 161 -14.19 -19.03 17.84
C PRO A 161 -13.92 -17.57 17.49
N LYS A 162 -14.88 -16.69 17.76
CA LYS A 162 -14.64 -15.24 17.76
C LYS A 162 -13.76 -14.84 18.96
N PRO A 163 -12.91 -13.81 18.83
CA PRO A 163 -12.16 -13.30 19.96
C PRO A 163 -13.09 -12.58 20.93
N ALA A 164 -12.65 -12.40 22.18
CA ALA A 164 -13.47 -11.75 23.22
C ALA A 164 -13.86 -10.30 22.86
N ILE A 165 -12.99 -9.60 22.12
CA ILE A 165 -13.20 -8.22 21.63
C ILE A 165 -14.11 -8.13 20.39
N GLY A 166 -14.60 -9.27 19.88
CA GLY A 166 -15.42 -9.33 18.68
C GLY A 166 -14.63 -9.24 17.37
N GLY A 167 -15.33 -9.38 16.24
CA GLY A 167 -14.73 -9.45 14.91
C GLY A 167 -14.16 -10.84 14.57
N ASN A 168 -13.27 -10.87 13.57
CA ASN A 168 -12.62 -12.08 13.11
C ASN A 168 -11.36 -12.36 13.96
N ILE A 169 -11.19 -13.59 14.43
CA ILE A 169 -10.03 -13.96 15.27
C ILE A 169 -8.67 -13.81 14.57
N ASN A 170 -8.66 -13.75 13.24
CA ASN A 170 -7.50 -13.59 12.37
C ASN A 170 -6.38 -14.60 12.67
N PRO A 171 -6.52 -15.88 12.28
CA PRO A 171 -5.47 -16.87 12.47
C PRO A 171 -4.36 -16.66 11.45
N LEU A 172 -3.16 -16.34 11.93
CA LEU A 172 -1.97 -16.13 11.10
C LEU A 172 -1.14 -17.42 11.02
N ASP A 173 0.14 -17.39 11.35
CA ASP A 173 1.02 -18.56 11.24
C ASP A 173 0.57 -19.73 12.12
N LEU A 174 0.97 -20.94 11.72
CA LEU A 174 0.75 -22.15 12.49
C LEU A 174 1.92 -23.12 12.39
N THR A 175 2.05 -23.99 13.40
CA THR A 175 3.01 -25.09 13.36
C THR A 175 2.50 -26.30 14.13
N VAL A 176 3.14 -27.45 13.92
CA VAL A 176 2.82 -28.70 14.62
C VAL A 176 3.65 -28.79 15.90
N GLY A 177 2.98 -28.83 17.05
CA GLY A 177 3.59 -29.04 18.34
C GLY A 177 4.12 -30.47 18.56
N PRO A 178 4.89 -30.71 19.63
CA PRO A 178 5.57 -31.97 19.87
C PRO A 178 4.62 -33.16 20.14
N GLN A 179 3.35 -32.90 20.51
CA GLN A 179 2.33 -33.91 20.75
C GLN A 179 1.40 -34.11 19.53
N GLY A 180 1.73 -33.49 18.39
CA GLY A 180 0.93 -33.54 17.16
C GLY A 180 -0.23 -32.54 17.13
N GLN A 181 -0.38 -31.70 18.16
CA GLN A 181 -1.35 -30.61 18.19
C GLN A 181 -0.93 -29.47 17.26
N LEU A 182 -1.89 -28.71 16.73
CA LEU A 182 -1.61 -27.48 15.99
C LEU A 182 -1.49 -26.31 16.97
N LEU A 183 -0.44 -25.52 16.80
CA LEU A 183 -0.21 -24.26 17.50
C LEU A 183 -0.47 -23.13 16.51
N VAL A 184 -1.45 -22.27 16.78
CA VAL A 184 -1.95 -21.25 15.85
C VAL A 184 -1.85 -19.87 16.47
N ALA A 185 -1.20 -18.91 15.81
CA ALA A 185 -1.20 -17.51 16.23
C ALA A 185 -2.58 -16.90 16.00
N LEU A 186 -3.31 -16.59 17.08
CA LEU A 186 -4.65 -15.99 17.04
C LEU A 186 -4.50 -14.48 17.22
N ASN A 187 -4.20 -13.79 16.12
CA ASN A 187 -3.69 -12.42 16.11
C ASN A 187 -4.62 -11.42 16.80
N ARG A 188 -5.93 -11.45 16.51
CA ARG A 188 -6.89 -10.53 17.13
C ARG A 188 -7.27 -10.91 18.57
N ASP A 189 -7.07 -12.17 18.97
CA ASP A 189 -7.34 -12.65 20.34
C ASP A 189 -6.14 -12.44 21.28
N ASN A 190 -4.99 -12.00 20.76
CA ASN A 190 -3.73 -11.88 21.51
C ASN A 190 -3.37 -13.20 22.23
N SER A 191 -3.51 -14.34 21.53
CA SER A 191 -3.29 -15.66 22.11
C SER A 191 -2.62 -16.65 21.16
N LEU A 192 -1.94 -17.66 21.73
CA LEU A 192 -1.58 -18.88 21.03
C LEU A 192 -2.69 -19.92 21.23
N GLY A 193 -3.33 -20.32 20.14
CA GLY A 193 -4.30 -21.39 20.13
C GLY A 193 -3.63 -22.77 20.09
N VAL A 194 -4.08 -23.70 20.94
CA VAL A 194 -3.68 -25.11 20.91
C VAL A 194 -4.86 -25.93 20.42
N LEU A 195 -4.76 -26.51 19.23
CA LEU A 195 -5.86 -27.16 18.53
C LEU A 195 -5.54 -28.63 18.25
N ASP A 196 -6.50 -29.51 18.52
CA ASP A 196 -6.44 -30.91 18.11
C ASP A 196 -6.80 -31.03 16.62
N PRO A 197 -5.88 -31.46 15.74
CA PRO A 197 -6.14 -31.54 14.30
C PRO A 197 -7.18 -32.61 13.91
N GLN A 198 -7.49 -33.57 14.79
CA GLN A 198 -8.48 -34.62 14.51
C GLN A 198 -9.90 -34.19 14.80
N THR A 199 -10.10 -33.39 15.86
CA THR A 199 -11.43 -32.94 16.30
C THR A 199 -11.71 -31.48 15.95
N GLY A 200 -10.67 -30.66 15.73
CA GLY A 200 -10.78 -29.21 15.58
C GLY A 200 -10.97 -28.47 16.89
N THR A 201 -10.92 -29.18 18.02
CA THR A 201 -11.16 -28.60 19.34
C THR A 201 -9.98 -27.75 19.74
N LEU A 202 -10.25 -26.50 20.10
CA LEU A 202 -9.27 -25.62 20.74
C LEU A 202 -9.12 -26.02 22.21
N THR A 203 -8.13 -26.86 22.50
CA THR A 203 -7.89 -27.43 23.84
C THR A 203 -7.30 -26.41 24.81
N ALA A 204 -6.64 -25.38 24.30
CA ALA A 204 -6.21 -24.23 25.10
C ALA A 204 -6.15 -22.96 24.25
N LYS A 205 -6.31 -21.81 24.91
CA LYS A 205 -5.91 -20.49 24.42
C LYS A 205 -4.95 -19.91 25.44
N ILE A 206 -3.70 -19.73 25.06
CA ILE A 206 -2.64 -19.24 25.94
C ILE A 206 -2.50 -17.74 25.64
N PRO A 207 -2.86 -16.83 26.56
CA PRO A 207 -2.67 -15.40 26.35
C PRO A 207 -1.18 -15.10 26.13
N VAL A 208 -0.88 -14.35 25.08
CA VAL A 208 0.47 -13.84 24.76
C VAL A 208 0.41 -12.30 24.74
N GLU A 209 1.42 -11.65 24.15
CA GLU A 209 1.38 -10.20 23.99
C GLU A 209 0.56 -9.79 22.75
N ASN A 210 0.70 -8.54 22.28
CA ASN A 210 -0.21 -7.96 21.32
C ASN A 210 0.06 -8.41 19.86
N ALA A 211 -1.01 -8.80 19.16
CA ALA A 211 -1.00 -9.17 17.74
C ALA A 211 0.06 -10.25 17.40
N PRO A 212 -0.09 -11.50 17.89
CA PRO A 212 0.84 -12.57 17.57
C PRO A 212 0.83 -12.92 16.08
N THR A 213 2.00 -13.22 15.51
CA THR A 213 2.16 -13.51 14.07
C THR A 213 2.76 -14.88 13.78
N SER A 214 4.02 -15.15 14.15
CA SER A 214 4.75 -16.39 13.83
C SER A 214 4.92 -17.31 15.04
N VAL A 215 4.96 -18.63 14.80
CA VAL A 215 5.13 -19.65 15.85
C VAL A 215 6.28 -20.59 15.52
N LEU A 216 7.22 -20.75 16.46
CA LEU A 216 8.35 -21.69 16.36
C LEU A 216 8.38 -22.62 17.58
N VAL A 217 8.72 -23.90 17.37
CA VAL A 217 8.80 -24.91 18.45
C VAL A 217 10.23 -25.43 18.60
N ASP A 218 10.76 -25.39 19.83
CA ASP A 218 12.01 -26.02 20.25
C ASP A 218 11.72 -27.02 21.38
N GLY A 219 11.67 -28.31 21.05
CA GLY A 219 11.27 -29.36 21.99
C GLY A 219 9.84 -29.17 22.51
N ASN A 220 9.71 -28.86 23.81
CA ASN A 220 8.41 -28.60 24.47
C ASN A 220 8.17 -27.12 24.76
N THR A 221 8.97 -26.23 24.14
CA THR A 221 8.83 -24.80 24.25
C THR A 221 8.37 -24.23 22.91
N ALA A 222 7.36 -23.36 22.95
CA ALA A 222 6.96 -22.55 21.80
C ALA A 222 7.43 -21.11 21.98
N TYR A 223 7.81 -20.48 20.87
CA TYR A 223 8.13 -19.07 20.75
C TYR A 223 7.11 -18.44 19.82
N VAL A 224 6.56 -17.30 20.21
CA VAL A 224 5.52 -16.58 19.44
C VAL A 224 5.94 -15.13 19.30
N THR A 225 6.10 -14.63 18.08
CA THR A 225 6.34 -13.20 17.84
C THR A 225 5.06 -12.41 18.04
N ASN A 226 5.17 -11.22 18.62
CA ASN A 226 4.05 -10.31 18.84
C ASN A 226 4.35 -8.97 18.16
N GLN A 227 3.71 -8.75 17.01
CA GLN A 227 4.00 -7.63 16.11
C GLN A 227 3.58 -6.28 16.72
N GLY A 228 2.47 -6.27 17.46
CA GLY A 228 2.00 -5.13 18.26
C GLY A 228 2.75 -4.93 19.58
N GLY A 229 3.76 -5.76 19.84
CA GLY A 229 4.67 -5.63 20.97
C GLY A 229 4.06 -6.01 22.32
N ARG A 230 4.57 -5.41 23.39
CA ARG A 230 4.15 -5.74 24.76
C ARG A 230 2.80 -5.14 25.12
N ILE A 231 2.11 -5.76 26.07
CA ILE A 231 0.93 -5.18 26.70
C ILE A 231 1.29 -3.83 27.35
N ALA A 232 0.42 -2.84 27.15
CA ALA A 232 0.58 -1.51 27.70
C ALA A 232 0.52 -1.51 29.23
N LYS A 233 1.28 -0.63 29.84
CA LYS A 233 1.36 -0.38 31.29
C LYS A 233 0.88 1.04 31.57
N ALA A 234 0.53 1.30 32.82
CA ALA A 234 0.15 2.65 33.25
C ALA A 234 1.27 3.66 32.92
N GLY A 235 0.92 4.72 32.20
CA GLY A 235 1.85 5.78 31.76
C GLY A 235 2.36 5.62 30.32
N ASP A 236 2.10 4.49 29.67
CA ASP A 236 2.37 4.37 28.22
C ASP A 236 1.44 5.29 27.42
N THR A 237 1.94 5.80 26.30
CA THR A 237 1.08 6.37 25.25
C THR A 237 0.63 5.24 24.35
N THR A 238 -0.68 5.16 24.11
CA THR A 238 -1.27 4.07 23.33
C THR A 238 -2.21 4.58 22.26
N VAL A 239 -2.30 3.82 21.17
CA VAL A 239 -3.31 3.95 20.13
C VAL A 239 -4.02 2.59 20.00
N ASP A 240 -5.32 2.62 19.69
CA ASP A 240 -6.09 1.40 19.51
C ASP A 240 -5.74 0.73 18.17
N SER A 241 -5.47 -0.57 18.20
CA SER A 241 -5.44 -1.45 17.04
C SER A 241 -6.50 -2.52 17.23
N SER A 242 -7.64 -2.36 16.57
CA SER A 242 -8.73 -3.35 16.56
C SER A 242 -9.15 -3.79 17.99
N GLY A 243 -9.27 -2.85 18.94
CA GLY A 243 -9.63 -3.11 20.34
C GLY A 243 -8.46 -3.51 21.25
N THR A 244 -7.23 -3.45 20.76
CA THR A 244 -6.00 -3.67 21.55
C THR A 244 -5.22 -2.37 21.68
N GLN A 245 -4.88 -1.98 22.91
CA GLN A 245 -4.07 -0.79 23.15
C GLN A 245 -2.58 -1.09 22.91
N VAL A 246 -2.04 -0.59 21.80
CA VAL A 246 -0.65 -0.77 21.38
C VAL A 246 0.20 0.38 21.88
N VAL A 247 1.44 0.09 22.34
CA VAL A 247 2.37 1.12 22.85
C VAL A 247 3.05 1.82 21.68
N VAL A 248 2.94 3.15 21.64
CA VAL A 248 3.35 3.96 20.49
C VAL A 248 4.29 5.11 20.87
N ASP A 249 4.92 5.69 19.86
CA ASP A 249 5.66 6.94 19.98
C ASP A 249 4.65 8.09 20.24
N PRO A 250 4.86 8.93 21.26
CA PRO A 250 3.91 9.97 21.64
C PRO A 250 3.86 11.15 20.65
N LYS A 251 4.62 11.10 19.55
CA LYS A 251 4.54 12.05 18.45
C LYS A 251 3.98 11.38 17.21
N THR A 252 4.67 10.38 16.68
CA THR A 252 4.33 9.81 15.36
C THR A 252 3.18 8.81 15.41
N GLY A 253 2.81 8.32 16.60
CA GLY A 253 1.79 7.27 16.74
C GLY A 253 2.26 5.87 16.32
N ALA A 254 3.46 5.73 15.77
CA ALA A 254 3.99 4.45 15.33
C ALA A 254 4.32 3.53 16.52
N THR A 255 4.13 2.23 16.35
CA THR A 255 4.45 1.20 17.35
C THR A 255 5.93 1.28 17.78
N THR A 256 6.20 1.17 19.10
CA THR A 256 7.57 1.32 19.66
C THR A 256 8.13 0.07 20.32
N THR A 257 7.36 -1.02 20.41
CA THR A 257 7.78 -2.25 21.08
C THR A 257 7.56 -3.47 20.20
N GLY A 258 8.36 -4.50 20.40
CA GLY A 258 8.21 -5.82 19.77
C GLY A 258 8.67 -6.89 20.74
N THR A 259 7.99 -8.04 20.78
CA THR A 259 8.31 -9.10 21.74
C THR A 259 8.20 -10.50 21.15
N VAL A 260 8.83 -11.46 21.84
CA VAL A 260 8.62 -12.89 21.66
C VAL A 260 8.14 -13.51 22.98
N SER A 261 6.99 -14.15 22.98
CA SER A 261 6.48 -14.91 24.12
C SER A 261 7.05 -16.33 24.11
N VAL A 262 7.58 -16.78 25.25
CA VAL A 262 8.13 -18.13 25.46
C VAL A 262 7.13 -18.94 26.26
N ILE A 263 6.67 -20.06 25.71
CA ILE A 263 5.56 -20.84 26.24
C ILE A 263 6.03 -22.26 26.55
N ASP A 264 5.74 -22.74 27.76
CA ASP A 264 5.88 -24.15 28.08
C ASP A 264 4.60 -24.90 27.67
N LEU A 265 4.73 -25.84 26.73
CA LEU A 265 3.62 -26.60 26.17
C LEU A 265 3.13 -27.74 27.06
N THR A 266 3.83 -28.07 28.16
CA THR A 266 3.32 -29.01 29.17
C THR A 266 2.35 -28.30 30.11
N THR A 267 2.67 -27.07 30.50
CA THR A 267 1.85 -26.29 31.42
C THR A 267 0.88 -25.34 30.70
N ASN A 268 1.05 -25.14 29.40
CA ASN A 268 0.34 -24.16 28.57
C ASN A 268 0.40 -22.75 29.16
N LYS A 269 1.61 -22.32 29.57
CA LYS A 269 1.84 -21.02 30.19
C LYS A 269 3.00 -20.29 29.55
N VAL A 270 2.85 -18.97 29.39
CA VAL A 270 3.98 -18.08 29.12
C VAL A 270 4.92 -18.11 30.32
N THR A 271 6.17 -18.49 30.07
CA THR A 271 7.25 -18.54 31.07
C THR A 271 8.14 -17.30 31.02
N LYS A 272 8.19 -16.61 29.87
CA LYS A 272 8.96 -15.40 29.68
C LYS A 272 8.44 -14.61 28.48
N THR A 273 8.54 -13.29 28.55
CA THR A 273 8.42 -12.39 27.39
C THR A 273 9.81 -11.79 27.12
N ILE A 274 10.28 -11.88 25.88
CA ILE A 274 11.59 -11.40 25.44
C ILE A 274 11.36 -10.14 24.59
N GLU A 275 12.00 -9.03 24.94
CA GLU A 275 11.99 -7.82 24.10
C GLU A 275 12.91 -8.02 22.89
N VAL A 276 12.40 -7.68 21.72
CA VAL A 276 13.11 -7.71 20.43
C VAL A 276 12.89 -6.38 19.69
N GLY A 277 13.28 -6.29 18.41
CA GLY A 277 12.97 -5.12 17.61
C GLY A 277 11.47 -5.00 17.34
N VAL A 278 11.03 -3.83 16.91
CA VAL A 278 9.64 -3.51 16.57
C VAL A 278 9.15 -4.31 15.37
N GLN A 279 7.89 -4.74 15.43
CA GLN A 279 7.23 -5.62 14.45
C GLN A 279 8.02 -6.90 14.15
N PRO A 280 8.20 -7.78 15.14
CA PRO A 280 8.81 -9.08 14.92
C PRO A 280 7.91 -9.98 14.06
N GLU A 281 8.49 -10.60 13.05
CA GLU A 281 7.78 -11.41 12.05
C GLU A 281 8.22 -12.88 12.07
N ARG A 282 8.96 -13.35 11.06
CA ARG A 282 9.30 -14.76 10.90
C ARG A 282 10.49 -15.16 11.76
N MET A 283 10.44 -16.40 12.23
CA MET A 283 11.52 -17.00 13.00
C MET A 283 12.20 -18.16 12.28
N THR A 284 13.48 -18.36 12.55
CA THR A 284 14.19 -19.61 12.21
C THR A 284 15.12 -20.01 13.34
N GLN A 285 15.42 -21.30 13.47
CA GLN A 285 16.35 -21.82 14.46
C GLN A 285 17.55 -22.48 13.78
N SER A 286 18.75 -22.18 14.28
CA SER A 286 20.00 -22.84 13.90
C SER A 286 20.78 -23.22 15.15
N GLY A 287 20.82 -24.51 15.46
CA GLY A 287 21.35 -25.00 16.74
C GLY A 287 20.53 -24.45 17.92
N GLN A 288 21.20 -23.83 18.88
CA GLN A 288 20.55 -23.22 20.05
C GLN A 288 20.06 -21.77 19.83
N TYR A 289 20.24 -21.22 18.63
CA TYR A 289 19.94 -19.82 18.36
C TYR A 289 18.68 -19.69 17.51
N ILE A 290 17.75 -18.87 17.96
CA ILE A 290 16.54 -18.48 17.24
C ILE A 290 16.77 -17.07 16.70
N PHE A 291 16.54 -16.88 15.41
CA PHE A 291 16.63 -15.59 14.73
C PHE A 291 15.23 -15.09 14.46
N VAL A 292 14.99 -13.82 14.76
CA VAL A 292 13.69 -13.14 14.63
C VAL A 292 13.90 -11.92 13.75
N THR A 293 13.21 -11.84 12.62
CA THR A 293 13.18 -10.62 11.82
C THR A 293 12.34 -9.56 12.53
N ASN A 294 12.81 -8.32 12.57
CA ASN A 294 12.06 -7.18 13.11
C ASN A 294 11.95 -6.11 12.02
N THR A 295 10.81 -6.07 11.33
CA THR A 295 10.63 -5.38 10.05
C THR A 295 10.82 -3.88 10.19
N ASN A 296 10.06 -3.21 11.06
CA ASN A 296 10.13 -1.76 11.25
C ASN A 296 11.37 -1.29 12.03
N SER A 297 12.15 -2.21 12.61
CA SER A 297 13.44 -1.86 13.20
C SER A 297 14.63 -2.04 12.25
N ASP A 298 14.44 -2.66 11.08
CA ASP A 298 15.52 -3.09 10.18
C ASP A 298 16.60 -3.90 10.93
N THR A 299 16.18 -4.87 11.74
CA THR A 299 17.10 -5.71 12.52
C THR A 299 16.70 -7.18 12.50
N VAL A 300 17.65 -8.05 12.84
CA VAL A 300 17.38 -9.45 13.22
C VAL A 300 17.85 -9.66 14.67
N SER A 301 16.93 -10.03 15.55
CA SER A 301 17.25 -10.41 16.93
C SER A 301 17.68 -11.87 17.00
N VAL A 302 18.72 -12.18 17.78
CA VAL A 302 19.21 -13.54 18.00
C VAL A 302 18.98 -13.91 19.47
N ILE A 303 18.10 -14.87 19.70
CA ILE A 303 17.74 -15.41 21.01
C ILE A 303 18.50 -16.70 21.24
N ASP A 304 19.11 -16.85 22.42
CA ASP A 304 19.64 -18.14 22.88
C ASP A 304 18.52 -18.94 23.57
N SER A 305 18.09 -20.06 22.97
CA SER A 305 16.96 -20.87 23.45
C SER A 305 17.23 -21.54 24.80
N LYS A 306 18.49 -21.63 25.24
CA LYS A 306 18.84 -22.15 26.57
C LYS A 306 18.60 -21.15 27.69
N THR A 307 18.79 -19.86 27.41
CA THR A 307 18.69 -18.78 28.41
C THR A 307 17.48 -17.88 28.19
N ASN A 308 16.83 -18.00 27.04
CA ASN A 308 15.74 -17.16 26.57
C ASN A 308 16.10 -15.67 26.61
N ASN A 309 17.33 -15.32 26.23
CA ASN A 309 17.82 -13.95 26.18
C ASN A 309 18.25 -13.60 24.76
N VAL A 310 18.05 -12.35 24.36
CA VAL A 310 18.69 -11.81 23.15
C VAL A 310 20.19 -11.72 23.40
N VAL A 311 20.97 -12.49 22.65
CA VAL A 311 22.44 -12.52 22.73
C VAL A 311 23.11 -11.63 21.69
N GLN A 312 22.39 -11.26 20.63
CA GLN A 312 22.85 -10.30 19.63
C GLN A 312 21.64 -9.70 18.90
N THR A 313 21.72 -8.43 18.52
CA THR A 313 20.82 -7.78 17.55
C THR A 313 21.66 -7.37 16.35
N ILE A 314 21.28 -7.84 15.17
CA ILE A 314 22.00 -7.61 13.92
C ILE A 314 21.30 -6.49 13.18
N ASP A 315 22.00 -5.38 12.96
CA ASP A 315 21.52 -4.29 12.11
C ASP A 315 21.50 -4.75 10.65
N ILE A 316 20.34 -4.66 9.99
CA ILE A 316 20.20 -4.93 8.58
C ILE A 316 20.46 -3.63 7.82
N LYS A 317 21.59 -3.60 7.10
CA LYS A 317 22.05 -2.43 6.36
C LYS A 317 22.49 -2.89 4.97
N PRO A 318 21.61 -2.81 3.95
CA PRO A 318 21.95 -3.25 2.59
C PRO A 318 23.10 -2.46 1.96
N TYR A 319 23.40 -1.28 2.51
CA TYR A 319 24.57 -0.48 2.23
C TYR A 319 24.98 0.39 3.44
N PRO A 320 26.21 0.94 3.47
CA PRO A 320 26.65 1.81 4.56
C PRO A 320 25.76 3.06 4.70
N ASN A 321 25.27 3.31 5.92
CA ASN A 321 24.37 4.42 6.27
C ASN A 321 23.03 4.39 5.52
N ALA A 322 22.52 3.20 5.19
CA ALA A 322 21.16 3.05 4.67
C ALA A 322 20.14 3.78 5.56
N HIS A 323 19.21 4.47 4.90
CA HIS A 323 18.01 4.97 5.54
C HIS A 323 17.15 3.78 6.01
N LYS A 324 16.22 4.03 6.94
CA LYS A 324 15.28 2.99 7.36
C LYS A 324 14.32 2.63 6.23
N GLY A 325 13.82 1.40 6.27
CA GLY A 325 12.75 0.92 5.41
C GLY A 325 13.06 -0.37 4.66
N SER A 326 14.13 -1.11 5.00
CA SER A 326 14.52 -2.33 4.29
C SER A 326 13.52 -3.49 4.48
N ALA A 327 12.75 -3.47 5.56
CA ALA A 327 11.70 -4.44 5.87
C ALA A 327 12.21 -5.90 5.81
N PRO A 328 13.08 -6.33 6.75
CA PRO A 328 13.50 -7.72 6.85
C PRO A 328 12.29 -8.61 7.19
N ASN A 329 11.85 -9.46 6.26
CA ASN A 329 10.59 -10.19 6.39
C ASN A 329 10.78 -11.63 6.87
N ALA A 330 11.74 -12.34 6.28
CA ALA A 330 12.08 -13.71 6.62
C ALA A 330 13.59 -13.96 6.71
N VAL A 331 13.97 -15.01 7.44
CA VAL A 331 15.38 -15.32 7.71
C VAL A 331 15.62 -16.84 7.69
N LYS A 332 16.74 -17.27 7.12
CA LYS A 332 17.24 -18.65 7.15
C LYS A 332 18.75 -18.68 7.39
N VAL A 333 19.25 -19.74 8.02
CA VAL A 333 20.69 -19.98 8.23
C VAL A 333 21.11 -21.26 7.52
N VAL A 334 22.01 -21.15 6.55
CA VAL A 334 22.56 -22.28 5.77
C VAL A 334 24.08 -22.17 5.71
N ASP A 335 24.82 -23.20 6.14
CA ASP A 335 26.30 -23.24 6.08
C ASP A 335 26.98 -21.95 6.61
N ASN A 336 26.56 -21.46 7.78
CA ASN A 336 27.01 -20.21 8.40
C ASN A 336 26.67 -18.92 7.60
N LYS A 337 25.71 -18.98 6.69
CA LYS A 337 25.16 -17.81 5.99
C LYS A 337 23.79 -17.50 6.56
N LEU A 338 23.64 -16.32 7.13
CA LEU A 338 22.34 -15.76 7.50
C LEU A 338 21.77 -15.05 6.27
N MET A 339 20.71 -15.60 5.69
CA MET A 339 20.01 -15.07 4.53
C MET A 339 18.72 -14.41 5.00
N VAL A 340 18.55 -13.12 4.71
CA VAL A 340 17.41 -12.31 5.16
C VAL A 340 16.71 -11.75 3.93
N SER A 341 15.42 -12.02 3.75
CA SER A 341 14.64 -11.34 2.71
C SER A 341 14.34 -9.92 3.13
N LEU A 342 14.48 -8.97 2.20
CA LEU A 342 14.27 -7.54 2.40
C LEU A 342 13.13 -7.14 1.47
N GLY A 343 11.93 -7.01 2.04
CA GLY A 343 10.68 -6.80 1.29
C GLY A 343 10.78 -5.57 0.41
N ARG A 344 11.14 -4.43 1.01
CA ARG A 344 11.21 -3.16 0.28
C ARG A 344 12.40 -3.07 -0.66
N ASP A 345 13.49 -3.78 -0.39
CA ASP A 345 14.70 -3.70 -1.24
C ASP A 345 14.63 -4.61 -2.48
N ASN A 346 13.61 -5.47 -2.55
CA ASN A 346 13.50 -6.56 -3.53
C ASN A 346 14.78 -7.41 -3.59
N ALA A 347 15.25 -7.83 -2.41
CA ALA A 347 16.53 -8.51 -2.28
C ALA A 347 16.59 -9.54 -1.14
N ILE A 348 17.61 -10.40 -1.21
CA ILE A 348 18.09 -11.19 -0.08
C ILE A 348 19.45 -10.66 0.35
N ALA A 349 19.59 -10.23 1.60
CA ALA A 349 20.88 -9.94 2.19
C ALA A 349 21.51 -11.18 2.82
N VAL A 350 22.80 -11.42 2.49
CA VAL A 350 23.55 -12.58 2.97
C VAL A 350 24.68 -12.12 3.88
N TYR A 351 24.63 -12.51 5.15
CA TYR A 351 25.65 -12.21 6.17
C TYR A 351 26.42 -13.47 6.57
N ASP A 352 27.66 -13.33 7.03
CA ASP A 352 28.41 -14.44 7.63
C ASP A 352 28.08 -14.61 9.13
N TRP A 353 27.35 -15.66 9.47
CA TRP A 353 27.02 -15.99 10.84
C TRP A 353 28.11 -16.87 11.47
N LYS A 354 28.86 -16.34 12.44
CA LYS A 354 29.96 -17.05 13.13
C LYS A 354 29.73 -17.20 14.64
N GLY A 355 28.46 -17.18 15.05
CA GLY A 355 28.04 -17.19 16.45
C GLY A 355 27.81 -15.79 17.04
N PRO A 356 27.22 -15.71 18.24
CA PRO A 356 26.72 -14.46 18.82
C PRO A 356 27.82 -13.46 19.21
N ASP A 357 29.05 -13.92 19.47
CA ASP A 357 30.17 -13.06 19.86
C ASP A 357 30.85 -12.35 18.68
N LYS A 358 30.36 -12.58 17.46
CA LYS A 358 30.87 -11.99 16.22
C LYS A 358 29.76 -11.22 15.54
N THR A 359 30.00 -9.95 15.27
CA THR A 359 29.14 -9.14 14.39
C THR A 359 29.17 -9.73 12.98
N PRO A 360 28.02 -10.15 12.43
CA PRO A 360 27.94 -10.62 11.05
C PRO A 360 28.27 -9.50 10.08
N GLU A 361 29.05 -9.81 9.05
CA GLU A 361 29.41 -8.91 7.96
C GLU A 361 28.60 -9.26 6.71
N LEU A 362 27.99 -8.25 6.09
CA LEU A 362 27.29 -8.38 4.82
C LEU A 362 28.27 -8.90 3.75
N GLN A 363 27.97 -10.08 3.19
CA GLN A 363 28.72 -10.70 2.10
C GLN A 363 28.23 -10.23 0.72
N GLY A 364 26.97 -9.81 0.63
CA GLY A 364 26.35 -9.20 -0.54
C GLY A 364 24.84 -9.42 -0.58
N LEU A 365 24.23 -9.04 -1.70
CA LEU A 365 22.79 -9.07 -1.94
C LEU A 365 22.49 -9.93 -3.17
N LEU A 366 21.30 -10.52 -3.22
CA LEU A 366 20.74 -11.13 -4.42
C LEU A 366 19.42 -10.44 -4.77
N PRO A 367 19.18 -10.06 -6.03
CA PRO A 367 17.89 -9.50 -6.41
C PRO A 367 16.80 -10.59 -6.39
N THR A 368 15.63 -10.22 -5.90
CA THR A 368 14.41 -11.05 -5.93
C THR A 368 13.38 -10.41 -6.86
N ALA A 369 12.20 -11.03 -6.94
CA ALA A 369 11.05 -10.35 -7.51
C ALA A 369 10.49 -9.36 -6.47
N TRP A 370 9.38 -8.71 -6.78
CA TRP A 370 8.79 -7.65 -5.97
C TRP A 370 8.22 -8.19 -4.64
N PHE A 371 8.72 -7.61 -3.55
CA PHE A 371 8.29 -7.81 -2.16
C PHE A 371 8.43 -9.25 -1.63
N PRO A 372 9.67 -9.73 -1.37
CA PRO A 372 9.92 -11.07 -0.83
C PRO A 372 9.50 -11.20 0.66
N VAL A 373 8.45 -11.96 0.93
CA VAL A 373 7.81 -12.08 2.26
C VAL A 373 8.18 -13.33 3.04
N ASP A 374 8.57 -14.43 2.37
CA ASP A 374 8.94 -15.68 3.04
C ASP A 374 10.05 -16.45 2.32
N LEU A 375 10.77 -17.29 3.07
CA LEU A 375 11.91 -18.07 2.58
C LEU A 375 11.77 -19.55 2.97
N ALA A 376 12.10 -20.46 2.06
CA ALA A 376 12.31 -21.87 2.36
C ALA A 376 13.62 -22.40 1.74
N VAL A 377 14.19 -23.46 2.33
CA VAL A 377 15.51 -23.98 1.95
C VAL A 377 15.37 -25.38 1.36
N ASP A 378 15.63 -25.50 0.06
CA ASP A 378 15.76 -26.78 -0.62
C ASP A 378 17.20 -27.28 -0.47
N HIS A 379 17.39 -28.12 0.54
CA HIS A 379 18.70 -28.71 0.85
C HIS A 379 19.16 -29.73 -0.21
N GLU A 380 18.23 -30.41 -0.89
CA GLU A 380 18.56 -31.45 -1.85
C GLU A 380 19.13 -30.84 -3.14
N ASN A 381 18.45 -29.84 -3.68
CA ASN A 381 18.89 -29.16 -4.92
C ASN A 381 19.74 -27.91 -4.65
N LYS A 382 20.01 -27.58 -3.38
CA LYS A 382 20.80 -26.42 -2.94
C LYS A 382 20.25 -25.09 -3.46
N LYS A 383 18.94 -24.90 -3.30
CA LYS A 383 18.22 -23.70 -3.72
C LYS A 383 17.54 -23.04 -2.52
N LEU A 384 17.44 -21.73 -2.59
CA LEU A 384 16.53 -20.93 -1.78
C LEU A 384 15.24 -20.74 -2.57
N MET A 385 14.12 -20.99 -1.91
CA MET A 385 12.81 -20.61 -2.39
C MET A 385 12.41 -19.28 -1.75
N VAL A 386 11.88 -18.38 -2.56
CA VAL A 386 11.45 -17.05 -2.13
C VAL A 386 10.01 -16.85 -2.55
N ALA A 387 9.11 -16.60 -1.59
CA ALA A 387 7.76 -16.14 -1.89
C ALA A 387 7.79 -14.62 -2.04
N ASN A 388 7.46 -14.14 -3.24
CA ASN A 388 7.39 -12.72 -3.56
C ASN A 388 5.92 -12.36 -3.76
N ALA A 389 5.37 -11.54 -2.85
CA ALA A 389 3.95 -11.24 -2.80
C ALA A 389 3.47 -10.55 -4.08
N ASP A 390 4.16 -9.49 -4.50
CA ASP A 390 3.83 -8.75 -5.73
C ASP A 390 4.49 -9.33 -7.00
N GLY A 391 5.44 -10.25 -6.79
CA GLY A 391 6.09 -11.06 -7.82
C GLY A 391 6.69 -10.26 -8.98
N ILE A 392 6.27 -10.52 -10.21
CA ILE A 392 6.90 -9.93 -11.41
C ILE A 392 6.19 -8.67 -11.93
N GLY A 393 5.27 -8.09 -11.16
CA GLY A 393 4.65 -6.81 -11.50
C GLY A 393 3.14 -6.74 -11.34
N SER A 394 2.59 -5.58 -11.68
CA SER A 394 1.21 -5.15 -11.43
C SER A 394 0.25 -5.28 -12.62
N ARG A 395 0.74 -5.59 -13.83
CA ARG A 395 -0.09 -5.55 -15.06
C ARG A 395 -0.98 -6.77 -15.26
N GLY A 396 -0.60 -7.92 -14.71
CA GLY A 396 -1.33 -9.18 -14.87
C GLY A 396 -1.80 -9.45 -16.31
N PRO A 397 -2.92 -10.16 -16.49
CA PRO A 397 -3.54 -10.34 -17.80
C PRO A 397 -4.19 -9.05 -18.30
N ALA A 398 -4.05 -8.84 -19.60
CA ALA A 398 -4.76 -7.83 -20.36
C ALA A 398 -6.30 -7.99 -20.29
N ARG A 399 -7.02 -6.87 -20.23
CA ARG A 399 -8.48 -6.81 -20.37
C ARG A 399 -8.89 -6.04 -21.62
N ASP A 400 -9.44 -6.75 -22.59
CA ASP A 400 -9.73 -6.17 -23.89
C ASP A 400 -11.16 -5.64 -24.02
N LEU A 401 -11.33 -4.39 -24.45
CA LEU A 401 -12.59 -3.82 -24.92
C LEU A 401 -12.52 -3.67 -26.44
N THR A 402 -13.52 -4.17 -27.17
CA THR A 402 -13.60 -3.96 -28.63
C THR A 402 -14.74 -3.02 -28.98
N ILE A 403 -14.41 -1.83 -29.50
CA ILE A 403 -15.38 -0.83 -29.97
C ILE A 403 -15.22 -0.70 -31.48
N GLN A 404 -16.30 -0.96 -32.23
CA GLN A 404 -16.33 -0.80 -33.70
C GLN A 404 -15.19 -1.54 -34.44
N GLY A 405 -14.70 -2.65 -33.88
CA GLY A 405 -13.61 -3.46 -34.45
C GLY A 405 -12.20 -3.03 -34.03
N ILE A 406 -12.05 -1.99 -33.19
CA ILE A 406 -10.79 -1.59 -32.57
C ILE A 406 -10.74 -2.20 -31.17
N THR A 407 -9.69 -2.97 -30.87
CA THR A 407 -9.47 -3.57 -29.56
C THR A 407 -8.51 -2.71 -28.75
N VAL A 408 -8.93 -2.39 -27.52
CA VAL A 408 -8.19 -1.62 -26.52
C VAL A 408 -7.95 -2.51 -25.31
N THR A 409 -6.74 -2.53 -24.79
CA THR A 409 -6.37 -3.31 -23.60
C THR A 409 -6.31 -2.41 -22.38
N GLY A 410 -6.85 -2.86 -21.25
CA GLY A 410 -6.74 -2.22 -19.94
C GLY A 410 -6.16 -3.16 -18.88
N HIS A 411 -5.59 -2.56 -17.84
CA HIS A 411 -4.98 -3.21 -16.68
C HIS A 411 -5.63 -2.68 -15.39
N SER A 412 -5.79 -3.54 -14.39
CA SER A 412 -6.34 -3.20 -13.07
C SER A 412 -5.22 -3.10 -12.04
N SER A 413 -5.33 -2.21 -11.06
CA SER A 413 -4.39 -2.12 -9.93
C SER A 413 -4.29 -3.43 -9.14
N TYR A 414 -5.33 -4.26 -9.16
CA TYR A 414 -5.34 -5.58 -8.52
C TYR A 414 -4.82 -6.72 -9.39
N ALA A 415 -4.29 -6.44 -10.58
CA ALA A 415 -3.80 -7.48 -11.50
C ALA A 415 -2.38 -7.96 -11.16
N GLN A 416 -2.01 -8.00 -9.88
CA GLN A 416 -0.68 -8.41 -9.44
C GLN A 416 -0.39 -9.89 -9.77
N MET A 417 0.87 -10.18 -10.13
CA MET A 417 1.35 -11.53 -10.41
C MET A 417 2.43 -11.94 -9.42
N GLY A 418 2.03 -12.61 -8.35
CA GLY A 418 2.96 -13.19 -7.39
C GLY A 418 3.87 -14.25 -8.00
N SER A 419 4.94 -14.58 -7.28
CA SER A 419 5.87 -15.60 -7.76
C SER A 419 6.59 -16.35 -6.64
N LEU A 420 7.06 -17.55 -7.01
CA LEU A 420 8.10 -18.27 -6.28
C LEU A 420 9.42 -18.20 -7.04
N SER A 421 10.45 -17.58 -6.46
CA SER A 421 11.81 -17.65 -6.99
C SER A 421 12.52 -18.92 -6.53
N LEU A 422 13.16 -19.64 -7.45
CA LEU A 422 14.08 -20.75 -7.17
C LEU A 422 15.50 -20.28 -7.45
N ILE A 423 16.20 -19.86 -6.39
CA ILE A 423 17.52 -19.22 -6.47
C ILE A 423 18.59 -20.21 -5.99
N PRO A 424 19.57 -20.61 -6.81
CA PRO A 424 20.69 -21.43 -6.34
C PRO A 424 21.42 -20.76 -5.17
N PHE A 425 21.97 -21.54 -4.24
CA PHE A 425 22.77 -20.97 -3.15
C PHE A 425 23.93 -20.14 -3.71
N PRO A 426 24.10 -18.89 -3.24
CA PRO A 426 24.95 -17.94 -3.93
C PRO A 426 26.44 -18.20 -3.70
N THR A 427 27.21 -18.16 -4.77
CA THR A 427 28.66 -18.00 -4.70
C THR A 427 29.04 -16.57 -4.34
N LYS A 428 30.31 -16.32 -4.02
CA LYS A 428 30.81 -14.95 -3.81
C LYS A 428 30.65 -14.08 -5.06
N GLN A 429 30.77 -14.66 -6.26
CA GLN A 429 30.61 -13.91 -7.51
C GLN A 429 29.15 -13.50 -7.72
N ASP A 430 28.22 -14.40 -7.41
CA ASP A 430 26.78 -14.10 -7.47
C ASP A 430 26.41 -12.95 -6.53
N LEU A 431 26.94 -12.95 -5.31
CA LEU A 431 26.72 -11.87 -4.34
C LEU A 431 27.29 -10.52 -4.83
N ILE A 432 28.46 -10.51 -5.47
CA ILE A 432 29.03 -9.26 -6.01
C ILE A 432 28.18 -8.74 -7.17
N LYS A 433 27.74 -9.63 -8.08
CA LYS A 433 26.87 -9.26 -9.21
C LYS A 433 25.51 -8.78 -8.70
N GLY A 434 24.90 -9.54 -7.81
CA GLY A 434 23.60 -9.25 -7.22
C GLY A 434 23.59 -7.94 -6.45
N THR A 435 24.63 -7.64 -5.64
CA THR A 435 24.74 -6.34 -4.97
C THR A 435 24.74 -5.17 -5.94
N LYS A 436 25.50 -5.25 -7.04
CA LYS A 436 25.49 -4.18 -8.06
C LYS A 436 24.12 -4.01 -8.69
N GLN A 437 23.43 -5.12 -8.95
CA GLN A 437 22.10 -5.12 -9.55
C GLN A 437 21.06 -4.51 -8.61
N VAL A 438 21.02 -4.94 -7.35
CA VAL A 438 20.09 -4.39 -6.34
C VAL A 438 20.29 -2.88 -6.16
N TYR A 439 21.54 -2.42 -6.18
CA TYR A 439 21.84 -0.98 -6.08
C TYR A 439 21.36 -0.18 -7.30
N ALA A 440 21.44 -0.75 -8.49
CA ALA A 440 20.91 -0.13 -9.72
C ALA A 440 19.37 -0.12 -9.71
N ASN A 441 18.77 -1.26 -9.37
CA ASN A 441 17.32 -1.46 -9.31
C ASN A 441 16.61 -0.47 -8.38
N ASN A 442 17.25 -0.09 -7.27
CA ASN A 442 16.69 0.83 -6.28
C ASN A 442 17.23 2.26 -6.38
N ASN A 443 18.02 2.60 -7.41
CA ASN A 443 18.65 3.92 -7.59
C ASN A 443 19.39 4.49 -6.35
N TRP A 444 19.87 3.64 -5.42
CA TRP A 444 20.35 4.10 -4.09
C TRP A 444 21.55 5.07 -4.15
N PHE A 445 22.30 5.07 -5.25
CA PHE A 445 23.50 5.88 -5.38
C PHE A 445 23.51 6.86 -6.54
N GLY A 446 22.49 6.85 -7.41
CA GLY A 446 22.36 7.85 -8.48
C GLY A 446 22.17 9.26 -7.93
N LEU A 447 21.58 9.38 -6.73
CA LEU A 447 21.11 10.65 -6.16
C LEU A 447 21.94 11.16 -4.98
N LYS A 448 23.16 10.63 -4.77
CA LYS A 448 24.03 11.03 -3.64
C LYS A 448 24.26 12.53 -3.56
N ASP A 449 24.37 13.20 -4.72
CA ASP A 449 24.60 14.64 -4.76
C ASP A 449 23.37 15.45 -4.37
N LEU A 450 22.15 14.97 -4.66
CA LEU A 450 20.89 15.61 -4.25
C LEU A 450 20.66 15.50 -2.73
N ASN A 451 21.10 14.38 -2.14
CA ASN A 451 21.07 14.12 -0.70
C ASN A 451 22.28 14.71 0.07
N ALA A 452 23.20 15.37 -0.63
CA ALA A 452 24.34 16.00 0.02
C ALA A 452 23.92 17.26 0.78
N LYS A 453 24.79 17.71 1.70
CA LYS A 453 24.59 18.97 2.42
C LYS A 453 24.34 20.15 1.45
N PRO A 454 23.48 21.10 1.82
CA PRO A 454 23.21 22.28 1.00
C PRO A 454 24.48 23.09 0.79
N ARG A 455 24.61 23.71 -0.38
CA ARG A 455 25.73 24.61 -0.68
C ARG A 455 25.44 26.00 -0.13
N ASN A 456 26.48 26.67 0.35
CA ASN A 456 26.36 28.04 0.87
C ASN A 456 26.05 29.04 -0.25
N ASN A 457 25.32 30.12 0.08
CA ASN A 457 25.07 31.28 -0.79
C ASN A 457 24.37 30.98 -2.12
N LYS A 458 23.56 29.92 -2.18
CA LYS A 458 22.72 29.63 -3.34
C LYS A 458 21.59 30.64 -3.44
N LYS A 459 21.30 31.11 -4.66
CA LYS A 459 20.11 31.92 -4.92
C LYS A 459 18.87 31.03 -4.87
N PRO A 460 17.73 31.55 -4.37
CA PRO A 460 16.46 30.82 -4.45
C PRO A 460 16.11 30.43 -5.88
N VAL A 461 15.64 29.20 -6.07
CA VAL A 461 15.13 28.64 -7.33
C VAL A 461 13.82 27.89 -7.06
N ALA A 462 13.01 27.59 -8.08
CA ALA A 462 11.74 26.91 -7.88
C ALA A 462 11.91 25.52 -7.21
N MET A 463 12.70 24.66 -7.84
CA MET A 463 13.10 23.36 -7.31
C MET A 463 14.59 23.40 -6.93
N PRO A 464 14.94 23.40 -5.63
CA PRO A 464 16.33 23.35 -5.20
C PRO A 464 17.00 22.04 -5.64
N GLU A 465 18.29 22.07 -5.97
CA GLU A 465 19.03 20.86 -6.37
C GLU A 465 19.36 19.98 -5.15
N ARG A 466 19.58 20.58 -3.98
CA ARG A 466 19.88 19.87 -2.74
C ARG A 466 18.93 20.28 -1.64
N VAL A 467 18.56 19.32 -0.80
CA VAL A 467 17.73 19.59 0.38
C VAL A 467 18.37 20.68 1.24
N GLY A 468 17.54 21.66 1.65
CA GLY A 468 17.93 22.80 2.47
C GLY A 468 18.53 23.98 1.69
N GLU A 469 18.71 23.87 0.37
CA GLU A 469 18.93 25.04 -0.48
C GLU A 469 17.62 25.83 -0.65
N PRO A 470 17.67 27.17 -0.76
CA PRO A 470 16.46 27.97 -0.70
C PRO A 470 15.57 27.78 -1.95
N SER A 471 14.26 27.65 -1.73
CA SER A 471 13.25 27.69 -2.80
C SER A 471 12.65 29.10 -2.97
N THR A 472 12.20 29.44 -4.18
CA THR A 472 11.31 30.59 -4.41
C THR A 472 9.88 30.32 -3.95
N ILE A 473 9.51 29.04 -3.83
CA ILE A 473 8.22 28.57 -3.32
C ILE A 473 8.33 28.46 -1.79
N LYS A 474 7.27 28.86 -1.10
CA LYS A 474 7.17 28.87 0.37
C LYS A 474 5.95 28.15 0.91
N HIS A 475 4.90 28.02 0.10
CA HIS A 475 3.65 27.39 0.48
C HIS A 475 3.37 26.23 -0.47
N VAL A 476 3.27 25.03 0.10
CA VAL A 476 2.87 23.81 -0.58
C VAL A 476 1.44 23.49 -0.14
N PHE A 477 0.56 23.31 -1.12
CA PHE A 477 -0.74 22.69 -0.93
C PHE A 477 -0.67 21.30 -1.50
N TYR A 478 -0.95 20.29 -0.69
CA TYR A 478 -0.97 18.90 -1.11
C TYR A 478 -2.39 18.38 -0.96
N ILE A 479 -3.04 18.15 -2.09
CA ILE A 479 -4.43 17.72 -2.19
C ILE A 479 -4.44 16.24 -2.54
N ILE A 480 -5.04 15.45 -1.66
CA ILE A 480 -5.23 14.02 -1.78
C ILE A 480 -6.70 13.79 -2.14
N LYS A 481 -6.92 12.93 -3.13
CA LYS A 481 -8.25 12.59 -3.64
C LYS A 481 -8.47 11.08 -3.70
N GLU A 482 -9.60 10.63 -4.26
CA GLU A 482 -10.08 9.24 -4.24
C GLU A 482 -10.48 8.63 -5.60
N ASN A 483 -10.44 7.31 -5.62
CA ASN A 483 -9.56 6.58 -6.54
C ASN A 483 -9.95 6.68 -8.01
N ARG A 484 -9.01 7.13 -8.87
CA ARG A 484 -9.19 7.15 -10.33
C ARG A 484 -7.93 6.76 -11.09
N THR A 485 -8.14 6.01 -12.17
CA THR A 485 -7.10 5.80 -13.18
C THR A 485 -7.00 6.98 -14.15
N TYR A 486 -5.83 7.16 -14.76
CA TYR A 486 -5.56 8.24 -15.71
C TYR A 486 -6.55 8.22 -16.87
N ASP A 487 -6.75 7.06 -17.52
CA ASP A 487 -7.62 7.00 -18.70
C ASP A 487 -9.10 7.25 -18.40
N GLN A 488 -9.57 6.93 -17.18
CA GLN A 488 -10.94 7.23 -16.75
C GLN A 488 -11.26 8.72 -16.81
N VAL A 489 -10.29 9.59 -16.55
CA VAL A 489 -10.48 11.04 -16.45
C VAL A 489 -9.89 11.79 -17.65
N LEU A 490 -8.68 11.43 -18.10
CA LEU A 490 -7.92 12.17 -19.11
C LEU A 490 -7.71 11.41 -20.42
N GLY A 491 -8.29 10.21 -20.58
CA GLY A 491 -8.13 9.42 -21.81
C GLY A 491 -8.63 10.13 -23.06
N ASP A 492 -9.65 10.99 -22.96
CA ASP A 492 -10.26 11.76 -24.06
C ASP A 492 -9.60 13.13 -24.30
N LEU A 493 -8.53 13.47 -23.56
CA LEU A 493 -7.86 14.76 -23.67
C LEU A 493 -7.28 15.03 -25.07
N GLY A 494 -6.98 13.99 -25.84
CA GLY A 494 -6.38 14.08 -27.18
C GLY A 494 -4.90 14.50 -27.18
N LYS A 495 -4.24 14.42 -26.01
CA LYS A 495 -2.83 14.73 -25.79
C LYS A 495 -2.23 13.74 -24.78
N GLY A 496 -0.93 13.49 -24.91
CA GLY A 496 -0.24 12.51 -24.08
C GLY A 496 -0.63 11.08 -24.42
N ASN A 497 -0.21 10.14 -23.58
CA ASN A 497 -0.53 8.74 -23.70
C ASN A 497 -1.89 8.44 -23.07
N GLY A 498 -3.00 8.80 -23.72
CA GLY A 498 -4.36 8.56 -23.23
C GLY A 498 -5.17 7.64 -24.15
N GLU A 499 -6.10 6.87 -23.56
CA GLU A 499 -7.00 5.98 -24.29
C GLU A 499 -8.47 6.40 -24.15
N PRO A 500 -9.06 7.07 -25.16
CA PRO A 500 -10.44 7.56 -25.11
C PRO A 500 -11.50 6.48 -24.91
N ALA A 501 -11.24 5.22 -25.31
CA ALA A 501 -12.22 4.14 -25.15
C ALA A 501 -12.44 3.74 -23.68
N LEU A 502 -11.48 4.04 -22.81
CA LEU A 502 -11.53 3.80 -21.37
C LEU A 502 -11.99 5.03 -20.57
N THR A 503 -12.19 6.18 -21.23
CA THR A 503 -12.68 7.39 -20.55
C THR A 503 -14.10 7.21 -20.05
N GLN A 504 -14.26 7.52 -18.77
CA GLN A 504 -15.51 7.35 -18.03
C GLN A 504 -16.08 8.68 -17.54
N PHE A 505 -15.20 9.64 -17.27
CA PHE A 505 -15.52 10.98 -16.78
C PHE A 505 -14.91 12.02 -17.72
N PRO A 506 -15.49 12.18 -18.93
CA PRO A 506 -14.95 13.06 -19.97
C PRO A 506 -15.02 14.53 -19.54
N ARG A 507 -14.49 15.45 -20.36
CA ARG A 507 -14.48 16.90 -20.09
C ARG A 507 -15.81 17.49 -19.63
N THR A 508 -16.95 16.96 -20.08
CA THR A 508 -18.27 17.44 -19.64
C THR A 508 -18.53 17.16 -18.16
N VAL A 509 -17.91 16.13 -17.59
CA VAL A 509 -17.95 15.82 -16.16
C VAL A 509 -16.82 16.54 -15.41
N THR A 510 -15.62 16.57 -15.97
CA THR A 510 -14.39 17.06 -15.31
C THR A 510 -13.72 18.24 -16.04
N PRO A 511 -14.42 19.35 -16.28
CA PRO A 511 -13.88 20.45 -17.07
C PRO A 511 -12.65 21.11 -16.44
N ASN A 512 -12.53 21.16 -15.12
CA ASN A 512 -11.38 21.76 -14.46
C ASN A 512 -10.14 20.86 -14.58
N PHE A 513 -10.25 19.57 -14.32
CA PHE A 513 -9.15 18.61 -14.46
C PHE A 513 -8.57 18.63 -15.88
N HIS A 514 -9.42 18.60 -16.89
CA HIS A 514 -9.00 18.75 -18.28
C HIS A 514 -8.27 20.07 -18.53
N LYS A 515 -8.83 21.20 -18.07
CA LYS A 515 -8.21 22.51 -18.24
C LYS A 515 -6.88 22.65 -17.50
N LEU A 516 -6.76 22.04 -16.32
CA LEU A 516 -5.53 22.00 -15.55
C LEU A 516 -4.44 21.24 -16.33
N ALA A 517 -4.76 20.08 -16.89
CA ALA A 517 -3.88 19.30 -17.75
C ALA A 517 -3.47 20.03 -19.05
N GLU A 518 -4.34 20.89 -19.60
CA GLU A 518 -3.99 21.73 -20.76
C GLU A 518 -3.13 22.93 -20.40
N THR A 519 -3.36 23.50 -19.22
CA THR A 519 -2.73 24.75 -18.78
C THR A 519 -1.36 24.52 -18.17
N TYR A 520 -1.24 23.53 -17.30
CA TYR A 520 -0.03 23.14 -16.58
C TYR A 520 0.59 21.89 -17.25
N PRO A 521 1.65 21.27 -16.71
CA PRO A 521 2.17 20.03 -17.29
C PRO A 521 1.09 18.95 -17.27
N LEU A 522 0.86 18.31 -18.41
CA LEU A 522 0.17 17.02 -18.45
C LEU A 522 1.15 15.93 -18.04
N LEU A 523 0.89 15.25 -16.93
CA LEU A 523 1.64 14.10 -16.46
C LEU A 523 0.94 12.83 -16.97
N ASP A 524 1.43 12.24 -18.07
CA ASP A 524 0.78 11.07 -18.69
C ASP A 524 1.41 9.72 -18.29
N ASN A 525 2.35 9.77 -17.34
CA ASN A 525 3.10 8.60 -16.86
C ASN A 525 3.37 8.69 -15.34
N PHE A 526 2.34 9.09 -14.58
CA PHE A 526 2.35 9.23 -13.11
C PHE A 526 1.55 8.11 -12.44
N TYR A 527 2.11 7.51 -11.37
CA TYR A 527 1.51 6.34 -10.71
C TYR A 527 1.34 6.53 -9.20
N VAL A 528 0.21 6.01 -8.67
CA VAL A 528 0.07 5.74 -7.25
C VAL A 528 0.97 4.56 -6.85
N SER A 529 1.35 4.53 -5.57
CA SER A 529 2.07 3.39 -4.99
C SER A 529 1.16 2.43 -4.22
N GLY A 530 -0.05 2.85 -3.86
CA GLY A 530 -1.05 2.04 -3.18
C GLY A 530 -2.05 1.40 -4.15
N ILE A 531 -2.65 0.29 -3.73
CA ILE A 531 -3.76 -0.38 -4.45
C ILE A 531 -5.13 -0.16 -3.80
N GLN A 532 -5.15 0.44 -2.62
CA GLN A 532 -6.33 0.65 -1.77
C GLN A 532 -5.98 1.68 -0.67
N SER A 533 -6.98 2.41 -0.16
CA SER A 533 -6.76 3.60 0.69
C SER A 533 -6.00 3.31 1.98
N ALA A 534 -6.17 2.11 2.54
CA ALA A 534 -5.38 1.62 3.68
C ALA A 534 -3.86 1.75 3.46
N SER A 535 -3.41 1.48 2.23
CA SER A 535 -2.02 1.58 1.78
C SER A 535 -1.73 2.94 1.14
N GLY A 536 -2.66 3.47 0.35
CA GLY A 536 -2.51 4.72 -0.43
C GLY A 536 -2.15 5.92 0.44
N HIS A 537 -2.92 6.16 1.51
CA HIS A 537 -2.67 7.26 2.43
C HIS A 537 -1.30 7.20 3.11
N GLN A 538 -0.84 5.99 3.45
CA GLN A 538 0.48 5.80 4.05
C GLN A 538 1.58 6.19 3.04
N TRP A 539 1.43 5.86 1.75
CA TRP A 539 2.37 6.28 0.71
C TRP A 539 2.41 7.79 0.51
N VAL A 540 1.26 8.45 0.41
CA VAL A 540 1.21 9.90 0.17
C VAL A 540 1.74 10.69 1.36
N MET A 541 1.57 10.21 2.60
CA MET A 541 2.04 10.93 3.80
C MET A 541 3.40 10.48 4.32
N GLN A 542 3.83 9.25 4.07
CA GLN A 542 5.05 8.69 4.68
C GLN A 542 6.09 8.25 3.65
N GLY A 543 5.74 8.23 2.36
CA GLY A 543 6.64 7.78 1.28
C GLY A 543 7.00 6.29 1.34
N THR A 544 6.29 5.51 2.16
CA THR A 544 6.47 4.06 2.33
C THR A 544 5.27 3.45 3.05
N ASN A 545 5.08 2.15 2.88
CA ASN A 545 4.31 1.32 3.80
C ASN A 545 5.21 0.56 4.79
N THR A 546 4.60 0.13 5.88
CA THR A 546 5.17 -0.89 6.75
C THR A 546 4.91 -2.29 6.17
N ASP A 547 5.71 -3.28 6.57
CA ASP A 547 5.47 -4.68 6.17
C ASP A 547 4.11 -5.19 6.69
N TYR A 548 3.67 -4.71 7.86
CA TYR A 548 2.33 -4.97 8.36
C TYR A 548 1.26 -4.55 7.35
N GLU A 549 1.34 -3.31 6.87
CA GLU A 549 0.33 -2.74 5.98
C GLU A 549 0.29 -3.47 4.63
N ASP A 550 1.45 -3.71 4.00
CA ASP A 550 1.49 -4.41 2.71
C ASP A 550 0.89 -5.83 2.83
N LYS A 551 1.22 -6.58 3.89
CA LYS A 551 0.68 -7.94 4.10
C LYS A 551 -0.80 -7.97 4.52
N GLU A 552 -1.27 -7.04 5.34
CA GLU A 552 -2.69 -6.96 5.69
C GLU A 552 -3.51 -6.58 4.44
N THR A 553 -3.07 -5.61 3.64
CA THR A 553 -3.69 -5.28 2.36
C THR A 553 -3.73 -6.51 1.43
N ASP A 554 -2.62 -7.25 1.33
CA ASP A 554 -2.52 -8.51 0.60
C ASP A 554 -3.49 -9.61 1.09
N THR A 555 -3.90 -9.54 2.35
CA THR A 555 -4.80 -10.51 2.98
C THR A 555 -6.15 -9.92 3.35
N ALA A 556 -6.54 -8.82 2.69
CA ALA A 556 -7.82 -8.13 2.81
C ALA A 556 -8.12 -7.54 4.20
N ASN A 557 -7.11 -6.98 4.86
CA ASN A 557 -7.24 -6.12 6.04
C ASN A 557 -8.12 -6.75 7.14
N VAL A 558 -7.89 -8.04 7.41
CA VAL A 558 -8.76 -8.86 8.28
C VAL A 558 -8.72 -8.37 9.71
N ARG A 559 -7.55 -7.88 10.17
CA ARG A 559 -7.43 -7.33 11.53
C ARG A 559 -8.10 -5.96 11.63
N SER A 560 -7.65 -5.02 10.81
CA SER A 560 -8.01 -3.60 10.83
C SER A 560 -7.82 -3.01 9.43
N TYR A 561 -8.47 -1.88 9.18
CA TYR A 561 -8.40 -1.14 7.92
C TYR A 561 -7.94 0.30 8.20
N PRO A 562 -6.65 0.62 8.02
CA PRO A 562 -6.11 1.94 8.33
C PRO A 562 -6.14 2.87 7.11
N GLY A 563 -7.34 3.26 6.65
CA GLY A 563 -7.53 4.24 5.54
C GLY A 563 -7.02 5.64 5.91
N GLY A 564 -5.70 5.78 5.99
CA GLY A 564 -4.98 6.94 6.53
C GLY A 564 -4.66 6.86 8.02
N ALA A 565 -5.58 6.35 8.84
CA ALA A 565 -5.36 6.22 10.27
C ALA A 565 -6.20 5.10 10.91
N GLY A 566 -6.06 4.89 12.23
CA GLY A 566 -6.82 3.90 12.99
C GLY A 566 -6.09 2.58 13.27
N ASP A 567 -4.83 2.43 12.85
CA ASP A 567 -3.96 1.34 13.33
C ASP A 567 -2.48 1.76 13.44
N PRO A 568 -1.88 1.74 14.65
CA PRO A 568 -0.50 2.16 14.88
C PRO A 568 0.56 1.19 14.37
N MET A 569 0.18 0.01 13.89
CA MET A 569 1.09 -0.89 13.19
C MET A 569 1.25 -0.51 11.71
N ALA A 570 0.32 0.24 11.13
CA ALA A 570 0.45 0.74 9.76
C ALA A 570 1.44 1.91 9.65
N TYR A 571 1.59 2.71 10.70
CA TYR A 571 2.44 3.89 10.71
C TYR A 571 3.94 3.53 10.73
N ALA A 572 4.67 4.07 9.75
CA ALA A 572 6.11 3.94 9.64
C ALA A 572 6.81 4.62 10.83
N PRO A 573 7.87 4.00 11.37
CA PRO A 573 8.64 4.58 12.49
C PRO A 573 9.44 5.82 12.10
N THR A 574 9.49 6.16 10.81
CA THR A 574 10.06 7.39 10.27
C THR A 574 9.12 8.60 10.38
N GLY A 575 7.85 8.35 10.71
CA GLY A 575 6.79 9.36 10.80
C GLY A 575 6.29 9.80 9.43
N HIS A 576 5.46 10.84 9.45
CA HIS A 576 4.80 11.40 8.28
C HIS A 576 5.48 12.70 7.82
N LEU A 577 5.08 13.20 6.66
CA LEU A 577 5.62 14.42 6.06
C LEU A 577 5.46 15.63 6.99
N TRP A 578 4.32 15.75 7.69
CA TRP A 578 4.12 16.79 8.68
C TRP A 578 5.01 16.63 9.92
N ASP A 579 5.34 15.39 10.32
CA ASP A 579 6.27 15.15 11.43
C ASP A 579 7.65 15.72 11.11
N GLN A 580 8.12 15.53 9.87
CA GLN A 580 9.37 16.14 9.41
C GLN A 580 9.27 17.66 9.33
N ALA A 581 8.16 18.20 8.82
CA ALA A 581 7.94 19.63 8.76
C ALA A 581 8.01 20.28 10.15
N LEU A 582 7.22 19.76 11.11
CA LEU A 582 7.20 20.25 12.49
C LEU A 582 8.58 20.13 13.16
N LYS A 583 9.29 19.02 12.94
CA LYS A 583 10.65 18.80 13.47
C LYS A 583 11.66 19.84 12.96
N HIS A 584 11.47 20.36 11.75
CA HIS A 584 12.34 21.37 11.14
C HIS A 584 11.78 22.79 11.21
N GLY A 585 10.73 23.02 12.01
CA GLY A 585 10.15 24.35 12.22
C GLY A 585 9.37 24.90 11.03
N VAL A 586 8.93 24.03 10.12
CA VAL A 586 8.04 24.35 9.00
C VAL A 586 6.59 24.30 9.51
N SER A 587 5.82 25.36 9.29
CA SER A 587 4.42 25.44 9.72
C SER A 587 3.54 24.54 8.86
N VAL A 588 2.63 23.83 9.52
CA VAL A 588 1.71 22.88 8.89
C VAL A 588 0.27 23.18 9.31
N GLU A 589 -0.67 23.06 8.39
CA GLU A 589 -2.09 22.93 8.70
C GLU A 589 -2.69 21.76 7.90
N ASN A 590 -3.49 20.94 8.59
CA ASN A 590 -4.12 19.77 8.02
C ASN A 590 -5.64 19.96 7.88
N PHE A 591 -6.17 19.60 6.73
CA PHE A 591 -7.58 19.60 6.39
C PHE A 591 -8.02 18.18 6.02
N GLY A 592 -8.35 17.39 7.05
CA GLY A 592 -9.02 16.10 6.90
C GLY A 592 -8.11 14.87 6.76
N GLU A 593 -6.89 15.02 6.24
CA GLU A 593 -5.95 13.89 6.07
C GLU A 593 -5.70 13.15 7.39
N ASP A 594 -5.72 11.82 7.36
CA ASP A 594 -5.49 10.90 8.49
C ASP A 594 -6.38 11.17 9.73
N THR A 595 -7.52 11.83 9.52
CA THR A 595 -8.55 11.96 10.57
C THR A 595 -9.46 10.73 10.58
N ILE A 596 -9.83 10.24 11.77
CA ILE A 596 -10.51 8.95 11.94
C ILE A 596 -12.03 9.07 12.05
N SER A 597 -12.55 10.26 12.36
CA SER A 597 -14.00 10.49 12.44
C SER A 597 -14.33 11.98 12.47
N PHE A 598 -15.55 12.33 12.05
CA PHE A 598 -16.12 13.66 12.22
C PHE A 598 -17.29 13.57 13.19
N ALA A 599 -17.09 14.02 14.43
CA ALA A 599 -17.97 13.73 15.55
C ALA A 599 -18.63 14.99 16.11
N GLY A 600 -19.93 14.89 16.37
CA GLY A 600 -20.78 15.95 16.89
C GLY A 600 -22.07 15.40 17.49
N SER A 601 -22.79 16.22 18.25
CA SER A 601 -24.01 15.82 18.95
C SER A 601 -25.31 16.22 18.23
N ALA A 602 -25.22 17.01 17.16
CA ALA A 602 -26.38 17.37 16.33
C ALA A 602 -26.84 16.17 15.48
N PRO A 603 -28.08 16.18 14.94
CA PRO A 603 -28.47 15.25 13.88
C PRO A 603 -27.55 15.42 12.66
N PHE A 604 -27.12 14.29 12.09
CA PHE A 604 -26.25 14.31 10.91
C PHE A 604 -27.06 14.62 9.65
N GLY A 605 -26.54 15.51 8.80
CA GLY A 605 -27.18 15.91 7.55
C GLY A 605 -27.08 14.85 6.45
N THR A 606 -28.06 14.86 5.54
CA THR A 606 -27.98 14.15 4.25
C THR A 606 -27.14 14.94 3.24
N TRP A 607 -26.81 14.36 2.09
CA TRP A 607 -26.18 15.10 0.98
C TRP A 607 -26.90 16.41 0.68
N THR A 608 -28.23 16.38 0.57
CA THR A 608 -29.04 17.57 0.27
C THR A 608 -28.89 18.64 1.35
N ASP A 609 -28.80 18.25 2.62
CA ASP A 609 -28.64 19.20 3.72
C ASP A 609 -27.28 19.89 3.63
N TRP A 610 -26.19 19.12 3.50
CA TRP A 610 -24.83 19.65 3.39
C TRP A 610 -24.60 20.45 2.10
N TYR A 611 -25.22 20.04 0.99
CA TYR A 611 -25.18 20.78 -0.26
C TYR A 611 -25.88 22.14 -0.11
N ASN A 612 -27.07 22.17 0.50
CA ASN A 612 -27.74 23.43 0.82
C ASN A 612 -26.90 24.32 1.75
N ASP A 613 -26.23 23.74 2.73
CA ASP A 613 -25.31 24.48 3.61
C ASP A 613 -24.15 25.09 2.83
N SER A 614 -23.57 24.37 1.85
CA SER A 614 -22.55 24.93 0.95
C SER A 614 -23.06 26.11 0.12
N LEU A 615 -24.32 26.07 -0.34
CA LEU A 615 -24.95 27.18 -1.07
C LEU A 615 -25.19 28.38 -0.16
N ILE A 616 -25.49 28.16 1.12
CA ILE A 616 -25.63 29.23 2.11
C ILE A 616 -24.27 29.86 2.43
N LEU A 617 -23.25 29.04 2.67
CA LEU A 617 -21.89 29.49 2.97
C LEU A 617 -21.27 30.29 1.82
N SER A 618 -21.50 29.86 0.58
CA SER A 618 -21.06 30.57 -0.62
C SER A 618 -21.87 31.84 -0.92
N GLY A 619 -22.99 32.06 -0.22
CA GLY A 619 -23.91 33.19 -0.44
C GLY A 619 -24.85 33.03 -1.64
N GLN A 620 -24.87 31.87 -2.30
CA GLN A 620 -25.79 31.55 -3.39
C GLN A 620 -27.23 31.32 -2.92
N LYS A 621 -27.41 31.01 -1.64
CA LYS A 621 -28.71 30.82 -0.99
C LYS A 621 -28.76 31.58 0.34
N GLN A 622 -29.93 32.10 0.70
CA GLN A 622 -30.17 32.65 2.03
C GLN A 622 -30.79 31.57 2.94
N GLY A 623 -30.39 31.56 4.21
CA GLY A 623 -30.94 30.65 5.21
C GLY A 623 -29.96 30.42 6.36
N ASP A 624 -30.40 29.64 7.33
CA ASP A 624 -29.54 29.12 8.40
C ASP A 624 -28.93 27.78 7.99
N LEU A 625 -27.72 27.50 8.45
CA LEU A 625 -27.07 26.21 8.24
C LEU A 625 -27.87 25.11 8.94
N HIS A 626 -28.12 24.01 8.24
CA HIS A 626 -28.63 22.78 8.82
C HIS A 626 -27.67 22.27 9.91
N VAL A 627 -26.37 22.29 9.61
CA VAL A 627 -25.31 21.99 10.58
C VAL A 627 -24.40 23.21 10.78
N PRO A 628 -24.55 23.93 11.90
CA PRO A 628 -23.63 25.01 12.24
C PRO A 628 -22.16 24.55 12.29
N ILE A 629 -21.26 25.35 11.70
CA ILE A 629 -19.81 25.09 11.72
C ILE A 629 -19.32 24.94 13.16
N GLY A 630 -18.60 23.86 13.44
CA GLY A 630 -18.03 23.55 14.76
C GLY A 630 -18.90 22.66 15.65
N ASN A 631 -20.16 22.36 15.26
CA ASN A 631 -20.97 21.34 15.93
C ASN A 631 -20.42 19.92 15.73
N TYR A 632 -19.66 19.74 14.65
CA TYR A 632 -18.87 18.54 14.40
C TYR A 632 -17.39 18.91 14.39
N GLN A 633 -16.57 17.98 14.85
CA GLN A 633 -15.13 18.12 14.89
C GLN A 633 -14.44 16.85 14.41
N ALA A 634 -13.39 17.02 13.61
CA ALA A 634 -12.50 15.94 13.23
C ALA A 634 -11.75 15.41 14.46
N THR A 635 -11.66 14.09 14.56
CA THR A 635 -10.89 13.37 15.57
C THR A 635 -9.71 12.66 14.93
N TYR A 636 -8.70 12.37 15.72
CA TYR A 636 -7.42 11.80 15.28
C TYR A 636 -6.89 10.90 16.40
N ASP A 637 -6.10 9.91 16.03
CA ASP A 637 -5.37 9.03 16.94
C ASP A 637 -3.85 9.27 16.90
N ILE A 638 -3.33 9.80 15.79
CA ILE A 638 -1.93 10.21 15.65
C ILE A 638 -1.67 11.47 16.51
N PRO A 639 -0.80 11.41 17.52
CA PRO A 639 -0.61 12.52 18.47
C PRO A 639 -0.14 13.84 17.84
N SER A 640 0.75 13.79 16.85
CA SER A 640 1.30 14.97 16.18
C SER A 640 0.32 15.66 15.22
N LEU A 641 -0.71 14.94 14.75
CA LEU A 641 -1.71 15.45 13.81
C LEU A 641 -2.68 16.42 14.49
N GLY A 642 -3.07 16.11 15.73
CA GLY A 642 -4.09 16.86 16.46
C GLY A 642 -3.89 18.37 16.58
N PRO A 643 -2.68 18.85 16.92
CA PRO A 643 -2.39 20.29 17.02
C PRO A 643 -2.42 21.05 15.69
N ILE A 644 -2.29 20.36 14.55
CA ILE A 644 -2.21 20.99 13.21
C ILE A 644 -3.50 20.86 12.40
N THR A 645 -4.45 20.02 12.82
CA THR A 645 -5.72 19.81 12.10
C THR A 645 -6.73 20.93 12.36
N ASP A 646 -7.28 21.52 11.29
CA ASP A 646 -8.51 22.31 11.38
C ASP A 646 -9.67 21.37 11.68
N LYS A 647 -10.07 21.33 12.95
CA LYS A 647 -11.10 20.42 13.43
C LYS A 647 -12.46 20.64 12.79
N THR A 648 -12.72 21.79 12.18
CA THR A 648 -14.01 22.05 11.52
C THR A 648 -14.07 21.47 10.10
N PHE A 649 -12.94 21.08 9.54
CA PHE A 649 -12.88 20.43 8.24
C PHE A 649 -13.38 18.97 8.34
N PRO A 650 -14.33 18.54 7.47
CA PRO A 650 -14.84 17.17 7.49
C PRO A 650 -13.81 16.10 7.14
N THR A 651 -13.88 14.96 7.82
CA THR A 651 -13.19 13.70 7.44
C THR A 651 -13.80 13.11 6.16
N PHE A 652 -13.25 12.00 5.65
CA PHE A 652 -13.90 11.16 4.63
C PHE A 652 -15.36 10.83 4.97
N ASP A 653 -16.27 11.35 4.14
CA ASP A 653 -17.70 11.03 4.18
C ASP A 653 -18.33 11.51 2.87
N MET A 654 -18.78 10.57 2.06
CA MET A 654 -19.41 10.84 0.76
C MET A 654 -20.81 11.45 0.82
N ASN A 655 -21.38 11.69 2.00
CA ASN A 655 -22.58 12.53 2.13
C ASN A 655 -22.25 14.02 2.29
N ILE A 656 -21.00 14.39 2.51
CA ILE A 656 -20.60 15.79 2.61
C ILE A 656 -20.03 16.19 1.24
N PRO A 657 -20.64 17.16 0.53
CA PRO A 657 -20.11 17.65 -0.75
C PRO A 657 -18.72 18.26 -0.59
N ASP A 658 -17.87 18.09 -1.58
CA ASP A 658 -16.57 18.75 -1.64
C ASP A 658 -16.74 20.27 -1.81
N GLN A 659 -17.89 20.74 -2.31
CA GLN A 659 -18.27 22.17 -2.19
C GLN A 659 -18.31 22.66 -0.74
N TYR A 660 -18.79 21.84 0.20
CA TYR A 660 -18.80 22.22 1.62
C TYR A 660 -17.38 22.25 2.17
N ARG A 661 -16.56 21.23 1.86
CA ARG A 661 -15.12 21.19 2.22
C ARG A 661 -14.39 22.43 1.70
N PHE A 662 -14.65 22.83 0.46
CA PHE A 662 -14.11 24.06 -0.12
C PHE A 662 -14.48 25.31 0.68
N GLU A 663 -15.73 25.49 1.09
CA GLU A 663 -16.14 26.69 1.84
C GLU A 663 -15.50 26.74 3.25
N ILE A 664 -15.26 25.59 3.89
CA ILE A 664 -14.51 25.52 5.16
C ILE A 664 -13.05 25.91 4.94
N PHE A 665 -12.38 25.29 3.95
CA PHE A 665 -11.00 25.62 3.59
C PHE A 665 -10.85 27.11 3.24
N LYS A 666 -11.72 27.63 2.37
CA LYS A 666 -11.72 29.03 1.93
C LYS A 666 -11.78 30.00 3.10
N LYS A 667 -12.66 29.76 4.07
CA LYS A 667 -12.79 30.60 5.26
C LYS A 667 -11.49 30.65 6.06
N GLN A 668 -10.82 29.51 6.25
CA GLN A 668 -9.56 29.43 6.98
C GLN A 668 -8.42 30.05 6.16
N PHE A 669 -8.35 29.78 4.86
CA PHE A 669 -7.38 30.38 3.94
C PHE A 669 -7.48 31.91 3.90
N GLU A 670 -8.68 32.48 3.77
CA GLU A 670 -8.90 33.93 3.76
C GLU A 670 -8.47 34.59 5.09
N LYS A 671 -8.66 33.90 6.21
CA LYS A 671 -8.13 34.33 7.51
C LYS A 671 -6.59 34.35 7.50
N HIS A 672 -5.95 33.34 6.93
CA HIS A 672 -4.48 33.33 6.75
C HIS A 672 -3.98 34.43 5.81
N VAL A 673 -4.73 34.72 4.74
CA VAL A 673 -4.44 35.85 3.85
C VAL A 673 -4.52 37.16 4.61
N LYS A 674 -5.57 37.37 5.41
CA LYS A 674 -5.76 38.58 6.23
C LYS A 674 -4.66 38.76 7.27
N ASN A 675 -4.27 37.67 7.93
CA ASN A 675 -3.28 37.69 9.01
C ASN A 675 -1.82 37.66 8.53
N ASN A 676 -1.59 37.34 7.26
CA ASN A 676 -0.26 37.21 6.67
C ASN A 676 0.58 36.06 7.28
N ASP A 677 -0.06 34.93 7.58
CA ASP A 677 0.51 33.80 8.33
C ASP A 677 0.16 32.43 7.70
N LEU A 678 0.04 32.35 6.37
CA LEU A 678 -0.27 31.09 5.67
C LEU A 678 0.78 30.01 6.01
N PRO A 679 0.37 28.79 6.38
CA PRO A 679 1.29 27.68 6.64
C PRO A 679 2.12 27.31 5.41
N ALA A 680 3.33 26.79 5.65
CA ALA A 680 4.24 26.39 4.59
C ALA A 680 3.84 25.04 3.96
N LEU A 681 3.25 24.13 4.74
CA LEU A 681 2.64 22.89 4.25
C LEU A 681 1.15 22.89 4.62
N ASN A 682 0.29 22.63 3.63
CA ASN A 682 -1.15 22.53 3.81
C ASN A 682 -1.61 21.22 3.16
N THR A 683 -2.13 20.28 3.93
CA THR A 683 -2.66 18.99 3.43
C THR A 683 -4.17 19.02 3.38
N LEU A 684 -4.79 18.54 2.31
CA LEU A 684 -6.24 18.55 2.11
C LEU A 684 -6.71 17.21 1.54
N TRP A 685 -7.74 16.61 2.13
CA TRP A 685 -8.39 15.41 1.59
C TRP A 685 -9.78 15.75 1.01
N ILE A 686 -9.96 15.51 -0.29
CA ILE A 686 -11.14 15.89 -1.08
C ILE A 686 -11.67 14.63 -1.80
N THR A 687 -12.81 14.09 -1.38
CA THR A 687 -13.01 12.63 -1.38
C THR A 687 -14.15 12.12 -2.27
N ASN A 688 -15.00 13.00 -2.82
CA ASN A 688 -16.25 12.52 -3.42
C ASN A 688 -16.07 11.79 -4.75
N ASP A 689 -14.90 11.86 -5.37
CA ASP A 689 -14.61 11.03 -6.51
C ASP A 689 -14.49 9.53 -6.17
N HIS A 690 -14.50 9.08 -4.91
CA HIS A 690 -14.64 7.64 -4.61
C HIS A 690 -15.94 7.03 -5.20
N THR A 691 -17.03 7.81 -5.18
CA THR A 691 -18.41 7.47 -5.60
C THR A 691 -19.17 6.46 -4.74
N ALA A 692 -20.50 6.58 -4.71
CA ALA A 692 -21.39 5.65 -4.03
C ALA A 692 -22.13 4.68 -4.99
N GLY A 693 -21.56 4.43 -6.18
CA GLY A 693 -22.25 3.69 -7.24
C GLY A 693 -23.66 4.23 -7.52
N ASN A 694 -24.65 3.34 -7.53
CA ASN A 694 -26.05 3.69 -7.85
C ASN A 694 -26.96 3.72 -6.61
N ALA A 695 -26.39 3.94 -5.42
CA ALA A 695 -27.15 3.88 -4.18
C ALA A 695 -28.17 5.03 -4.10
N THR A 696 -29.46 4.70 -3.99
CA THR A 696 -30.59 5.64 -3.98
C THR A 696 -30.43 6.72 -2.90
N GLY A 697 -30.67 7.98 -3.26
CA GLY A 697 -30.53 9.14 -2.37
C GLY A 697 -29.09 9.61 -2.18
N SER A 698 -28.10 8.95 -2.79
CA SER A 698 -26.74 9.47 -2.98
C SER A 698 -26.65 10.07 -4.38
N PRO A 699 -25.78 11.08 -4.63
CA PRO A 699 -25.57 11.59 -5.99
C PRO A 699 -25.13 10.52 -6.97
N THR A 700 -25.46 10.71 -8.25
CA THR A 700 -24.95 9.86 -9.36
C THR A 700 -23.42 9.94 -9.42
N PRO A 701 -22.71 8.90 -9.94
CA PRO A 701 -21.25 8.94 -10.06
C PRO A 701 -20.72 10.18 -10.81
N GLN A 702 -21.39 10.60 -11.89
CA GLN A 702 -21.02 11.82 -12.63
C GLN A 702 -21.17 13.09 -11.77
N ALA A 703 -22.23 13.17 -10.95
CA ALA A 703 -22.44 14.33 -10.08
C ALA A 703 -21.39 14.40 -8.95
N MET A 704 -20.96 13.26 -8.42
CA MET A 704 -19.91 13.20 -7.39
C MET A 704 -18.54 13.60 -7.95
N VAL A 705 -18.16 13.07 -9.11
CA VAL A 705 -16.89 13.44 -9.76
C VAL A 705 -16.91 14.90 -10.23
N ALA A 706 -18.05 15.42 -10.69
CA ALA A 706 -18.19 16.84 -11.02
C ALA A 706 -18.14 17.77 -9.79
N ASP A 707 -18.63 17.32 -8.63
CA ASP A 707 -18.51 18.05 -7.36
C ASP A 707 -17.04 18.15 -6.95
N ASN A 708 -16.31 17.05 -7.01
CA ASN A 708 -14.89 16.99 -6.73
C ASN A 708 -14.07 17.88 -7.70
N ASP A 709 -14.29 17.76 -9.02
CA ASP A 709 -13.67 18.61 -10.05
C ASP A 709 -13.88 20.10 -9.80
N LEU A 710 -15.12 20.51 -9.49
CA LEU A 710 -15.44 21.91 -9.22
C LEU A 710 -14.78 22.41 -7.93
N ALA A 711 -14.78 21.58 -6.87
CA ALA A 711 -14.15 21.95 -5.60
C ALA A 711 -12.64 22.17 -5.78
N VAL A 712 -11.94 21.25 -6.46
CA VAL A 712 -10.51 21.39 -6.77
C VAL A 712 -10.27 22.62 -7.65
N GLY A 713 -11.07 22.81 -8.71
CA GLY A 713 -10.98 23.99 -9.57
C GLY A 713 -11.08 25.30 -8.77
N LYS A 714 -12.03 25.38 -7.83
CA LYS A 714 -12.20 26.54 -6.95
C LYS A 714 -11.05 26.72 -5.95
N ILE A 715 -10.46 25.64 -5.42
CA ILE A 715 -9.27 25.71 -4.55
C ILE A 715 -8.10 26.33 -5.33
N VAL A 716 -7.82 25.84 -6.54
CA VAL A 716 -6.75 26.35 -7.40
C VAL A 716 -7.00 27.81 -7.77
N ASP A 717 -8.24 28.16 -8.15
CA ASP A 717 -8.65 29.54 -8.45
C ASP A 717 -8.40 30.47 -7.25
N LEU A 718 -8.90 30.12 -6.07
CA LEU A 718 -8.75 30.89 -4.83
C LEU A 718 -7.29 31.17 -4.49
N ILE A 719 -6.45 30.13 -4.53
CA ILE A 719 -5.01 30.25 -4.22
C ILE A 719 -4.33 31.13 -5.28
N SER A 720 -4.64 30.93 -6.56
CA SER A 720 -3.98 31.63 -7.67
C SER A 720 -4.33 33.13 -7.77
N HIS A 721 -5.50 33.52 -7.25
CA HIS A 721 -5.90 34.93 -7.12
C HIS A 721 -5.41 35.59 -5.82
N SER A 722 -4.78 34.84 -4.93
CA SER A 722 -4.27 35.37 -3.66
C SER A 722 -2.90 36.05 -3.81
N LYS A 723 -2.51 36.83 -2.79
CA LYS A 723 -1.15 37.41 -2.69
C LYS A 723 -0.03 36.38 -2.55
N TYR A 724 -0.36 35.12 -2.20
CA TYR A 724 0.58 34.03 -2.01
C TYR A 724 0.84 33.25 -3.31
N TRP A 725 0.06 33.46 -4.37
CA TRP A 725 0.23 32.71 -5.63
C TRP A 725 1.67 32.72 -6.14
N LYS A 726 2.34 33.87 -6.02
CA LYS A 726 3.72 34.08 -6.47
C LYS A 726 4.76 33.17 -5.81
N ASP A 727 4.47 32.60 -4.65
CA ASP A 727 5.34 31.71 -3.88
C ASP A 727 4.61 30.44 -3.41
N SER A 728 3.62 29.99 -4.17
CA SER A 728 2.88 28.73 -3.91
C SER A 728 3.08 27.67 -5.00
N VAL A 729 2.92 26.41 -4.60
CA VAL A 729 2.70 25.26 -5.49
C VAL A 729 1.56 24.42 -4.93
N ILE A 730 0.77 23.84 -5.82
CA ILE A 730 -0.28 22.87 -5.49
C ILE A 730 0.09 21.56 -6.16
N PHE A 731 0.17 20.50 -5.37
CA PHE A 731 0.32 19.12 -5.80
C PHE A 731 -1.02 18.41 -5.56
N ILE A 732 -1.47 17.65 -6.55
CA ILE A 732 -2.73 16.91 -6.51
C ILE A 732 -2.47 15.48 -6.96
N THR A 733 -2.93 14.52 -6.18
CA THR A 733 -2.78 13.08 -6.41
C THR A 733 -4.00 12.35 -5.85
N GLU A 734 -4.28 11.18 -6.37
CA GLU A 734 -5.14 10.18 -5.71
C GLU A 734 -4.30 9.47 -4.62
N ASP A 735 -4.94 9.02 -3.53
CA ASP A 735 -4.30 8.17 -2.52
C ASP A 735 -3.92 6.80 -3.12
N ASP A 736 -4.84 6.25 -3.91
CA ASP A 736 -4.67 5.07 -4.73
C ASP A 736 -5.58 5.16 -5.99
N ALA A 737 -5.42 4.22 -6.92
CA ALA A 737 -6.20 4.17 -8.15
C ALA A 737 -7.41 3.23 -8.11
N GLN A 738 -7.44 2.23 -7.20
CA GLN A 738 -8.39 1.11 -6.93
C GLN A 738 -9.50 0.81 -7.94
N ASN A 739 -10.22 1.83 -8.40
CA ASN A 739 -11.31 1.76 -9.35
C ASN A 739 -10.85 1.93 -10.81
N GLY A 740 -11.47 1.16 -11.71
CA GLY A 740 -11.28 1.31 -13.15
C GLY A 740 -10.10 0.57 -13.75
N LEU A 741 -9.79 0.92 -14.99
CA LEU A 741 -8.74 0.32 -15.80
C LEU A 741 -7.97 1.41 -16.51
N ASP A 742 -6.70 1.15 -16.73
CA ASP A 742 -5.80 1.99 -17.51
C ASP A 742 -5.06 1.15 -18.54
N HIS A 743 -4.82 1.69 -19.73
CA HIS A 743 -4.20 0.92 -20.82
C HIS A 743 -2.71 0.66 -20.63
N VAL A 744 -2.04 1.39 -19.72
CA VAL A 744 -0.63 1.17 -19.37
C VAL A 744 -0.53 0.25 -18.16
N ASP A 745 -1.05 0.71 -17.02
CA ASP A 745 -1.08 -0.02 -15.76
C ASP A 745 -2.13 0.60 -14.84
N GLY A 746 -2.87 -0.24 -14.10
CA GLY A 746 -3.99 0.23 -13.27
C GLY A 746 -3.61 1.11 -12.07
N HIS A 747 -2.32 1.32 -11.79
CA HIS A 747 -1.84 2.33 -10.84
C HIS A 747 -1.65 3.71 -11.45
N ARG A 748 -1.76 3.86 -12.78
CA ARG A 748 -1.58 5.16 -13.42
C ARG A 748 -2.78 6.04 -13.13
N GLU A 749 -2.53 7.25 -12.66
CA GLU A 749 -3.55 8.15 -12.11
C GLU A 749 -3.49 9.55 -12.75
N PRO A 750 -4.57 10.34 -12.67
CA PRO A 750 -4.51 11.76 -12.99
C PRO A 750 -3.83 12.54 -11.85
N ALA A 751 -2.61 13.02 -12.08
CA ALA A 751 -1.88 13.89 -11.14
C ALA A 751 -1.65 15.30 -11.70
N TYR A 752 -1.56 16.30 -10.82
CA TYR A 752 -1.40 17.70 -11.21
C TYR A 752 -0.37 18.45 -10.37
N VAL A 753 0.43 19.28 -11.04
CA VAL A 753 1.33 20.25 -10.37
C VAL A 753 1.06 21.65 -10.90
N ILE A 754 0.58 22.54 -10.03
CA ILE A 754 0.09 23.87 -10.38
C ILE A 754 0.89 24.94 -9.64
N SER A 755 1.54 25.84 -10.39
CA SER A 755 2.33 26.94 -9.84
C SER A 755 2.67 27.99 -10.92
N PRO A 756 3.03 29.24 -10.56
CA PRO A 756 3.74 30.10 -11.49
C PRO A 756 5.08 29.49 -11.94
N TRP A 757 5.66 28.63 -11.10
CA TRP A 757 7.01 28.10 -11.25
C TRP A 757 7.08 26.76 -11.98
N VAL A 758 5.98 26.28 -12.56
CA VAL A 758 5.97 25.10 -13.43
C VAL A 758 5.80 25.50 -14.88
N LYS A 759 6.31 24.65 -15.78
CA LYS A 759 6.15 24.82 -17.24
C LYS A 759 4.66 24.69 -17.59
N ARG A 760 4.16 25.51 -18.51
CA ARG A 760 2.76 25.49 -18.95
C ARG A 760 2.62 24.83 -20.32
N GLY A 761 1.53 24.09 -20.53
CA GLY A 761 1.15 23.50 -21.81
C GLY A 761 2.07 22.39 -22.33
N ILE A 762 2.99 21.87 -21.52
CA ILE A 762 3.86 20.75 -21.90
C ILE A 762 3.15 19.41 -21.66
N THR A 763 3.61 18.35 -22.32
CA THR A 763 3.34 16.97 -21.92
C THR A 763 4.64 16.42 -21.37
N ASP A 764 4.56 15.80 -20.20
CA ASP A 764 5.68 15.19 -19.52
C ASP A 764 5.39 13.70 -19.35
N SER A 765 6.18 12.89 -20.05
CA SER A 765 6.07 11.42 -20.09
C SER A 765 7.16 10.73 -19.29
N HIS A 766 7.83 11.48 -18.41
CA HIS A 766 8.74 10.88 -17.45
C HIS A 766 7.97 10.00 -16.49
N TYR A 767 8.59 8.90 -16.08
CA TYR A 767 8.08 8.04 -15.04
C TYR A 767 8.10 8.78 -13.71
N TRP A 768 6.92 8.99 -13.11
CA TRP A 768 6.77 9.59 -11.80
C TRP A 768 5.85 8.78 -10.92
N THR A 769 6.06 8.87 -9.61
CA THR A 769 5.17 8.29 -8.61
C THR A 769 4.86 9.31 -7.52
N VAL A 770 3.90 8.98 -6.67
CA VAL A 770 3.64 9.71 -5.42
C VAL A 770 4.91 9.91 -4.57
N ILE A 771 5.88 8.99 -4.64
CA ILE A 771 7.15 9.10 -3.92
C ILE A 771 8.00 10.26 -4.49
N ASN A 772 8.00 10.48 -5.81
CA ASN A 772 8.66 11.63 -6.43
C ASN A 772 7.97 12.95 -6.05
N MET A 773 6.65 12.93 -5.89
CA MET A 773 5.87 14.08 -5.44
C MET A 773 6.20 14.43 -3.98
N VAL A 774 6.17 13.46 -3.06
CA VAL A 774 6.62 13.62 -1.67
C VAL A 774 8.04 14.17 -1.63
N ARG A 775 8.96 13.57 -2.41
CA ARG A 775 10.34 14.04 -2.53
C ARG A 775 10.46 15.49 -3.01
N SER A 776 9.60 15.89 -3.93
CA SER A 776 9.56 17.28 -4.44
C SER A 776 9.09 18.26 -3.36
N ILE A 777 8.10 17.87 -2.55
CA ILE A 777 7.63 18.66 -1.41
C ILE A 777 8.75 18.83 -0.37
N GLU A 778 9.43 17.74 -0.02
CA GLU A 778 10.59 17.77 0.88
C GLU A 778 11.64 18.75 0.39
N GLN A 779 11.99 18.68 -0.90
CA GLN A 779 13.07 19.50 -1.45
C GLN A 779 12.70 20.99 -1.52
N ILE A 780 11.45 21.32 -1.83
CA ILE A 780 10.93 22.70 -1.79
C ILE A 780 10.95 23.26 -0.37
N LEU A 781 10.52 22.48 0.62
CA LEU A 781 10.41 22.89 2.02
C LEU A 781 11.72 22.73 2.81
N GLY A 782 12.77 22.16 2.20
CA GLY A 782 14.05 21.91 2.84
C GLY A 782 14.01 20.80 3.90
N LEU A 783 13.11 19.84 3.75
CA LEU A 783 12.96 18.68 4.62
C LEU A 783 13.88 17.54 4.16
N PRO A 784 14.56 16.83 5.07
CA PRO A 784 15.27 15.61 4.72
C PRO A 784 14.30 14.47 4.40
N ALA A 785 14.74 13.55 3.55
CA ALA A 785 14.05 12.29 3.26
C ALA A 785 13.67 11.55 4.56
N MET A 786 12.43 11.07 4.64
CA MET A 786 11.93 10.30 5.79
C MET A 786 12.54 8.92 5.86
N ASN A 787 12.61 8.22 4.73
CA ASN A 787 12.99 6.81 4.65
C ASN A 787 13.94 6.56 3.46
N GLN A 788 14.03 5.32 2.98
CA GLN A 788 14.91 4.99 1.86
C GLN A 788 14.29 5.27 0.48
N ASN A 789 12.97 5.14 0.32
CA ASN A 789 12.30 5.25 -0.96
C ASN A 789 12.34 6.69 -1.47
N ASP A 790 11.99 7.65 -0.61
CA ASP A 790 12.08 9.08 -0.90
C ASP A 790 13.54 9.56 -0.98
N ALA A 791 14.46 8.99 -0.21
CA ALA A 791 15.89 9.23 -0.38
C ALA A 791 16.42 8.76 -1.75
N SER A 792 15.83 7.72 -2.35
CA SER A 792 16.15 7.22 -3.70
C SER A 792 15.26 7.79 -4.81
N ALA A 793 14.28 8.63 -4.47
CA ALA A 793 13.39 9.24 -5.45
C ALA A 793 14.02 10.50 -6.06
N GLU A 794 13.82 10.65 -7.37
CA GLU A 794 14.17 11.88 -8.07
C GLU A 794 13.08 12.94 -7.80
N PRO A 795 13.44 14.18 -7.46
CA PRO A 795 12.47 15.27 -7.47
C PRO A 795 11.97 15.49 -8.90
N MET A 796 10.74 15.99 -9.06
CA MET A 796 10.13 16.26 -10.37
C MET A 796 10.70 17.56 -11.00
N ASN A 797 12.01 17.75 -10.96
CA ASN A 797 12.70 18.98 -11.36
C ASN A 797 12.41 19.39 -12.82
N GLU A 798 12.19 18.42 -13.71
CA GLU A 798 11.99 18.65 -15.13
C GLU A 798 10.72 19.44 -15.45
N ILE A 799 9.70 19.42 -14.59
CA ILE A 799 8.47 20.20 -14.82
C ILE A 799 8.56 21.64 -14.27
N PHE A 800 9.60 21.97 -13.48
CA PHE A 800 9.80 23.30 -12.90
C PHE A 800 10.59 24.24 -13.82
N THR A 801 10.41 25.55 -13.59
CA THR A 801 11.10 26.63 -14.28
C THR A 801 11.44 27.77 -13.32
N ASN A 802 12.58 28.43 -13.53
CA ASN A 802 12.95 29.65 -12.80
C ASN A 802 12.45 30.94 -13.47
N LYS A 803 11.58 30.82 -14.48
CA LYS A 803 10.89 31.93 -15.14
C LYS A 803 9.40 31.84 -14.83
N PRO A 804 8.91 32.52 -13.78
CA PRO A 804 7.55 32.31 -13.31
C PRO A 804 6.51 32.94 -14.24
N ASP A 805 5.34 32.32 -14.31
CA ASP A 805 4.14 32.83 -14.97
C ASP A 805 3.01 33.05 -13.96
N PHE A 806 2.88 34.28 -13.49
CA PHE A 806 1.94 34.67 -12.44
C PHE A 806 0.48 34.80 -12.90
N ARG A 807 0.14 34.43 -14.14
CA ARG A 807 -1.27 34.41 -14.58
C ARG A 807 -2.08 33.49 -13.66
N PRO A 808 -3.18 33.96 -13.06
CA PRO A 808 -4.02 33.12 -12.21
C PRO A 808 -4.76 32.07 -13.05
N TYR A 809 -5.23 31.02 -12.40
CA TYR A 809 -6.17 30.06 -12.95
C TYR A 809 -7.59 30.55 -12.73
N ASN A 810 -8.48 30.34 -13.70
CA ASN A 810 -9.91 30.60 -13.56
C ASN A 810 -10.68 29.29 -13.68
N PHE A 811 -11.41 28.92 -12.63
CA PHE A 811 -12.18 27.66 -12.63
C PHE A 811 -13.30 27.68 -13.68
N GLU A 812 -13.73 26.48 -14.09
CA GLU A 812 -14.90 26.28 -14.95
C GLU A 812 -16.08 25.77 -14.14
N ALA A 813 -17.27 26.27 -14.46
CA ALA A 813 -18.48 25.79 -13.82
C ALA A 813 -18.73 24.33 -14.18
N ASN A 814 -19.28 23.58 -13.23
CA ASN A 814 -19.74 22.22 -13.46
C ASN A 814 -20.81 22.20 -14.57
N GLN A 815 -20.75 21.21 -15.46
CA GLN A 815 -21.77 21.01 -16.51
C GLN A 815 -22.77 19.90 -16.13
N ILE A 816 -22.44 19.12 -15.10
CA ILE A 816 -23.31 18.12 -14.48
C ILE A 816 -23.92 18.72 -13.19
N PRO A 817 -25.24 18.69 -12.99
CA PRO A 817 -25.85 19.14 -11.74
C PRO A 817 -25.42 18.26 -10.55
N LEU A 818 -24.88 18.90 -9.51
CA LEU A 818 -24.29 18.24 -8.33
C LEU A 818 -25.34 17.62 -7.37
N ASP A 819 -26.61 17.97 -7.55
CA ASP A 819 -27.76 17.49 -6.78
C ASP A 819 -28.58 16.43 -7.52
N THR A 820 -28.03 15.84 -8.60
CA THR A 820 -28.65 14.71 -9.28
C THR A 820 -28.53 13.45 -8.41
N LEU A 821 -29.58 13.09 -7.67
CA LEU A 821 -29.59 11.94 -6.76
C LEU A 821 -30.12 10.67 -7.42
N ASN A 822 -29.39 9.57 -7.27
CA ASN A 822 -29.81 8.23 -7.68
C ASN A 822 -31.22 7.89 -7.16
N GLY A 823 -32.04 7.28 -8.02
CA GLY A 823 -33.42 6.89 -7.70
C GLY A 823 -34.45 8.03 -7.73
N SER A 824 -34.02 9.27 -7.96
CA SER A 824 -34.93 10.37 -8.28
C SER A 824 -35.42 10.26 -9.73
N PRO A 825 -36.60 10.82 -10.09
CA PRO A 825 -37.05 10.86 -11.47
C PRO A 825 -35.96 11.43 -12.39
N ASN A 826 -35.71 10.78 -13.53
CA ASN A 826 -34.71 11.16 -14.52
C ASN A 826 -33.23 11.08 -14.08
N SER A 827 -32.90 10.61 -12.87
CA SER A 827 -31.50 10.48 -12.41
C SER A 827 -30.64 9.59 -13.32
N ASN A 828 -31.21 8.56 -13.94
CA ASN A 828 -30.50 7.68 -14.88
C ASN A 828 -30.50 8.20 -16.33
N THR A 829 -30.99 9.42 -16.61
CA THR A 829 -31.14 9.91 -18.00
C THR A 829 -29.80 10.04 -18.70
N ALA A 830 -28.76 10.53 -18.00
CA ALA A 830 -27.41 10.66 -18.57
C ALA A 830 -26.84 9.28 -18.96
N ALA A 831 -26.91 8.30 -18.05
CA ALA A 831 -26.49 6.92 -18.31
C ALA A 831 -27.26 6.30 -19.50
N LEU A 832 -28.59 6.45 -19.52
CA LEU A 832 -29.45 5.90 -20.56
C LEU A 832 -29.31 6.64 -21.90
N ALA A 833 -28.83 7.87 -21.91
CA ALA A 833 -28.54 8.61 -23.14
C ALA A 833 -27.30 8.03 -23.87
N ASN A 834 -26.40 7.39 -23.12
CA ASN A 834 -25.24 6.68 -23.67
C ASN A 834 -25.59 5.26 -24.16
N THR A 835 -26.82 4.79 -23.91
CA THR A 835 -27.33 3.51 -24.42
C THR A 835 -27.80 3.66 -25.86
N ASP A 836 -27.21 2.90 -26.80
CA ASP A 836 -27.53 2.91 -28.24
C ASP A 836 -29.04 2.77 -28.49
N LYS A 837 -29.69 1.90 -27.71
CA LYS A 837 -31.16 1.74 -27.66
C LYS A 837 -31.64 1.47 -26.24
N VAL A 838 -32.40 2.39 -25.67
CA VAL A 838 -33.05 2.18 -24.36
C VAL A 838 -34.14 1.11 -24.44
N THR A 839 -33.75 -0.14 -24.20
CA THR A 839 -34.63 -1.32 -24.19
C THR A 839 -35.22 -1.58 -22.80
N PRO A 840 -36.30 -2.38 -22.67
CA PRO A 840 -36.76 -2.88 -21.37
C PRO A 840 -35.67 -3.60 -20.57
N GLN A 841 -34.76 -4.31 -21.26
CA GLN A 841 -33.64 -5.02 -20.67
C GLN A 841 -32.63 -4.05 -20.02
N ALA A 842 -32.24 -2.98 -20.71
CA ALA A 842 -31.35 -1.96 -20.16
C ALA A 842 -31.94 -1.28 -18.91
N LYS A 843 -33.26 -1.02 -18.91
CA LYS A 843 -33.97 -0.49 -17.72
C LYS A 843 -33.98 -1.47 -16.56
N GLU A 844 -34.23 -2.75 -16.81
CA GLU A 844 -34.22 -3.77 -15.75
C GLU A 844 -32.80 -4.00 -15.21
N LEU A 845 -31.77 -3.93 -16.06
CA LEU A 845 -30.37 -4.02 -15.63
C LEU A 845 -30.01 -2.84 -14.70
N SER A 846 -30.38 -1.62 -15.09
CA SER A 846 -30.20 -0.42 -14.27
C SER A 846 -30.86 -0.52 -12.90
N LYS A 847 -32.07 -1.09 -12.86
CA LYS A 847 -32.78 -1.38 -11.60
C LYS A 847 -32.02 -2.38 -10.73
N GLN A 848 -31.55 -3.50 -11.28
CA GLN A 848 -30.79 -4.51 -10.53
C GLN A 848 -29.50 -3.94 -9.91
N TRP A 849 -28.74 -3.13 -10.65
CA TRP A 849 -27.53 -2.47 -10.13
C TRP A 849 -27.84 -1.42 -9.06
N THR A 850 -28.98 -0.73 -9.16
CA THR A 850 -29.48 0.18 -8.12
C THR A 850 -29.85 -0.59 -6.84
N GLU A 851 -30.54 -1.73 -6.97
CA GLU A 851 -30.89 -2.62 -5.84
C GLU A 851 -29.64 -3.18 -5.15
N TRP A 852 -28.64 -3.62 -5.91
CA TRP A 852 -27.34 -4.03 -5.37
C TRP A 852 -26.65 -2.89 -4.61
N SER A 853 -26.60 -1.68 -5.19
CA SER A 853 -25.99 -0.52 -4.54
C SER A 853 -26.73 -0.13 -3.26
N ASN A 854 -28.07 -0.23 -3.25
CA ASN A 854 -28.88 -0.01 -2.05
C ASN A 854 -28.59 -1.02 -0.93
N LYS A 855 -28.37 -2.29 -1.28
CA LYS A 855 -27.97 -3.33 -0.32
C LYS A 855 -26.61 -3.04 0.31
N ASN A 856 -25.71 -2.40 -0.42
CA ASN A 856 -24.36 -2.04 0.03
C ASN A 856 -24.23 -0.58 0.51
N LYS A 857 -25.32 0.21 0.53
CA LYS A 857 -25.29 1.65 0.77
C LYS A 857 -24.55 2.07 2.03
N LYS A 858 -24.64 1.30 3.12
CA LYS A 858 -23.95 1.60 4.39
C LYS A 858 -22.43 1.52 4.30
N LYS A 859 -21.91 0.66 3.41
CA LYS A 859 -20.48 0.59 3.10
C LYS A 859 -20.08 1.70 2.16
N LEU A 860 -20.94 2.03 1.20
CA LEU A 860 -20.62 3.04 0.19
C LEU A 860 -20.65 4.45 0.77
N THR A 861 -21.67 4.88 1.51
CA THR A 861 -21.80 6.32 1.89
C THR A 861 -22.17 6.53 3.35
N GLY A 862 -21.74 7.67 3.91
CA GLY A 862 -22.00 8.11 5.27
C GLY A 862 -20.82 8.00 6.22
N ARG A 863 -21.04 8.44 7.45
CA ARG A 863 -20.04 8.58 8.52
C ARG A 863 -19.22 7.32 8.86
N HIS A 864 -19.73 6.16 8.49
CA HIS A 864 -19.09 4.86 8.74
C HIS A 864 -18.95 4.06 7.44
N ALA A 865 -18.91 4.76 6.32
CA ALA A 865 -18.65 4.16 5.03
C ALA A 865 -17.23 3.57 5.03
N SER A 866 -17.13 2.44 4.35
CA SER A 866 -15.91 1.74 4.00
C SER A 866 -16.12 1.21 2.58
N PRO A 867 -16.14 2.10 1.57
CA PRO A 867 -16.44 1.68 0.21
C PRO A 867 -15.44 0.66 -0.31
N ASP A 868 -14.22 0.65 0.24
CA ASP A 868 -13.15 -0.31 -0.04
C ASP A 868 -13.40 -1.72 0.53
N ASP A 869 -14.39 -1.88 1.41
CA ASP A 869 -14.91 -3.19 1.84
C ASP A 869 -15.93 -3.78 0.86
N VAL A 870 -16.28 -3.04 -0.20
CA VAL A 870 -17.13 -3.53 -1.29
C VAL A 870 -16.23 -4.17 -2.33
N ASN A 871 -16.68 -5.27 -2.92
CA ASN A 871 -15.94 -5.91 -3.99
C ASN A 871 -15.70 -4.91 -5.13
N THR A 872 -14.43 -4.63 -5.45
CA THR A 872 -14.07 -3.58 -6.39
C THR A 872 -14.59 -3.88 -7.79
N ASN A 873 -14.57 -5.15 -8.22
CA ASN A 873 -15.12 -5.52 -9.53
C ASN A 873 -16.63 -5.18 -9.64
N MET A 874 -17.40 -5.44 -8.58
CA MET A 874 -18.81 -5.06 -8.53
C MET A 874 -19.01 -3.54 -8.59
N LEU A 875 -18.20 -2.78 -7.83
CA LEU A 875 -18.29 -1.31 -7.84
C LEU A 875 -17.92 -0.75 -9.22
N ASN A 876 -16.82 -1.21 -9.81
CA ASN A 876 -16.37 -0.82 -11.16
C ASN A 876 -17.44 -1.03 -12.23
N HIS A 877 -18.13 -2.18 -12.23
CA HIS A 877 -19.24 -2.43 -13.13
C HIS A 877 -20.43 -1.50 -12.88
N SER A 878 -20.78 -1.28 -11.61
CA SER A 878 -21.87 -0.38 -11.22
C SER A 878 -21.62 1.04 -11.74
N VAL A 879 -20.41 1.56 -11.51
CA VAL A 879 -20.00 2.90 -11.97
C VAL A 879 -19.91 2.92 -13.50
N TRP A 880 -19.30 1.92 -14.16
CA TRP A 880 -19.20 1.84 -15.62
C TRP A 880 -20.55 1.88 -16.31
N TYR A 881 -21.51 1.06 -15.88
CA TYR A 881 -22.83 1.07 -16.49
C TYR A 881 -23.62 2.36 -16.20
N ALA A 882 -23.36 3.00 -15.06
CA ALA A 882 -23.95 4.29 -14.72
C ALA A 882 -23.37 5.46 -15.56
N THR A 883 -22.16 5.32 -16.08
CA THR A 883 -21.50 6.36 -16.87
C THR A 883 -21.60 6.10 -18.37
N GLU A 884 -21.31 4.87 -18.81
CA GLU A 884 -21.22 4.47 -20.21
C GLU A 884 -22.53 3.92 -20.79
N GLY A 885 -23.50 3.61 -19.92
CA GLY A 885 -24.79 3.03 -20.31
C GLY A 885 -24.91 1.54 -20.02
N PHE A 886 -26.13 1.02 -20.09
CA PHE A 886 -26.49 -0.34 -19.69
C PHE A 886 -26.51 -1.36 -20.85
N ASP A 887 -25.84 -1.04 -21.96
CA ASP A 887 -25.66 -1.89 -23.14
C ASP A 887 -24.19 -1.97 -23.63
N LYS A 888 -23.29 -1.12 -23.12
CA LYS A 888 -21.83 -1.22 -23.34
C LYS A 888 -21.21 -2.17 -22.32
N PRO A 889 -20.62 -3.31 -22.74
CA PRO A 889 -19.90 -4.21 -21.83
C PRO A 889 -18.75 -3.48 -21.13
N TYR A 890 -18.45 -3.89 -19.90
CA TYR A 890 -17.24 -3.46 -19.21
C TYR A 890 -16.00 -4.07 -19.90
N PRO A 891 -14.83 -3.40 -19.95
CA PRO A 891 -13.66 -3.93 -20.65
C PRO A 891 -13.27 -5.34 -20.17
N GLY A 892 -12.98 -6.24 -21.11
CA GLY A 892 -12.77 -7.67 -20.86
C GLY A 892 -14.03 -8.53 -20.96
N ASP A 893 -15.23 -7.94 -20.86
CA ASP A 893 -16.49 -8.67 -20.97
C ASP A 893 -17.04 -8.69 -22.40
N LYS A 894 -17.70 -9.80 -22.74
CA LYS A 894 -18.33 -9.99 -24.06
C LYS A 894 -19.76 -9.44 -24.14
N LYS A 895 -20.37 -9.16 -22.99
CA LYS A 895 -21.75 -8.66 -22.84
C LYS A 895 -21.86 -7.85 -21.54
N VAL A 896 -22.94 -7.10 -21.39
CA VAL A 896 -23.32 -6.54 -20.08
C VAL A 896 -23.78 -7.66 -19.14
N HIS A 897 -23.48 -7.51 -17.85
CA HIS A 897 -23.73 -8.51 -16.82
C HIS A 897 -24.63 -7.98 -15.69
N THR A 898 -25.47 -8.87 -15.13
CA THR A 898 -26.22 -8.57 -13.90
C THR A 898 -25.29 -8.58 -12.68
N PRO A 899 -25.70 -7.99 -11.55
CA PRO A 899 -24.92 -8.07 -10.31
C PRO A 899 -24.59 -9.52 -9.88
N ASP A 900 -25.53 -10.45 -10.05
CA ASP A 900 -25.32 -11.86 -9.69
C ASP A 900 -24.28 -12.53 -10.61
N GLU A 901 -24.29 -12.22 -11.91
CA GLU A 901 -23.28 -12.72 -12.85
C GLU A 901 -21.87 -12.16 -12.55
N VAL A 902 -21.76 -10.87 -12.19
CA VAL A 902 -20.47 -10.27 -11.83
C VAL A 902 -19.95 -10.81 -10.50
N ALA A 903 -20.82 -11.13 -9.54
CA ALA A 903 -20.42 -11.70 -8.26
C ALA A 903 -19.75 -13.09 -8.37
N GLU A 904 -19.94 -13.79 -9.50
CA GLU A 904 -19.28 -15.06 -9.81
C GLU A 904 -17.90 -14.87 -10.48
N GLN A 905 -17.58 -13.66 -10.94
CA GLN A 905 -16.28 -13.31 -11.52
C GLN A 905 -15.25 -13.03 -10.41
N PRO A 906 -13.94 -13.26 -10.65
CA PRO A 906 -12.90 -12.88 -9.70
C PRO A 906 -12.82 -11.34 -9.56
N GLU A 907 -12.38 -10.85 -8.41
CA GLU A 907 -12.31 -9.41 -8.11
C GLU A 907 -11.18 -8.72 -8.89
N SER A 908 -10.05 -9.39 -9.03
CA SER A 908 -9.06 -9.11 -10.05
C SER A 908 -9.18 -10.16 -11.15
N PHE A 909 -9.17 -9.75 -12.42
CA PHE A 909 -9.13 -10.69 -13.54
C PHE A 909 -7.71 -11.22 -13.79
N ALA A 910 -6.91 -11.40 -12.73
CA ALA A 910 -5.68 -12.17 -12.83
C ALA A 910 -6.03 -13.63 -13.20
N PRO A 911 -5.22 -14.27 -14.05
CA PRO A 911 -5.68 -15.35 -14.89
C PRO A 911 -5.91 -16.58 -14.01
N SER A 912 -6.95 -17.36 -14.31
CA SER A 912 -6.90 -18.80 -14.01
C SER A 912 -5.88 -19.39 -15.00
N PRO A 913 -4.81 -20.07 -14.56
CA PRO A 913 -3.75 -20.59 -15.44
C PRO A 913 -4.19 -21.83 -16.26
N ALA A 914 -5.45 -21.90 -16.69
CA ALA A 914 -6.00 -22.99 -17.48
C ALA A 914 -5.93 -22.77 -19.01
N ASN A 915 -5.28 -21.71 -19.50
CA ASN A 915 -5.21 -21.40 -20.94
C ASN A 915 -3.79 -21.35 -21.54
N ASN A 916 -2.78 -21.89 -20.85
CA ASN A 916 -1.41 -22.03 -21.40
C ASN A 916 -1.05 -23.50 -21.70
N ASP A 917 -1.95 -24.22 -22.38
CA ASP A 917 -1.61 -25.43 -23.14
C ASP A 917 -1.45 -25.10 -24.63
#